data_AF-A0A191TJM0-F1
#
_entry.id   AF-A0A191TJM0-F1
#
_cell.length_a   1.000
_cell.length_b   1.000
_cell.length_c   1.000
_cell.angle_alpha   90.00
_cell.angle_beta   90.00
_cell.angle_gamma   90.00
#
_symmetry.space_group_name_H-M   'P 1'
#
loop_
_entity.id
_entity.type
_entity.pdbx_description
1 polymer ?
#
loop_
_entity_poly.entity_id
_entity_poly.type
_entity_poly.pdbx_seq_one_letter_code
_entity_poly.pdbx_strand_id
1 'polypeptide(L)'
;MTHVFFPAIKRARFLLFAAALLSVKVNAQQIAPSYPLITHDTYFSIWSATDKLNASVTKHWTGANQSLIGIIKVDNQYYRFLGKQADAYKSILPAADESNYTVKYTEQQPDNNWTSVKYNDNGWKSGAAPFSDNQSEAKTLWASKDIWMRRVFEITNPNLDNLLLKIYYDDNVEVYLNGQDIYHTTGWTNKFVFLDLNNAIKKNLKKGKNVLAIHCANTAGGAYLDAGIVQKIISADKKKIRLASQKAVCLTATQTKYDFTAGGVDLQVKFISPLLLSDLNLVSRPVSYVTFNATSNDGKTHDVQVYFGASSDVAVNTSKQEVAASVANTSNLKLLKTGTTSQPVLQKKGDDLRIDWGYFYVGAPNDNTTQQFITSSETSGIAAFLNNKVQSTGSVKGNSLELNTVLNLGKVSSSSKEKFIELGYDEQYMVQYFHHNLRPWWNKDGNSSIEQQLETAYNDYNSVVEKCNAFDKQMYQEAVAAGGEDYAKLCDLAYRQSVAAHALVQSPKGEILFLSKENFSNGSINTVDITYPSAPMYLMYNPDLLKGMLNGIYEYSESGKWQKPFPAHDLGTYPLANGQTYGEDMPVEEAGNVVIATAAIAKAEGNANYAKQHWKELSIWVDYLSKAGLDPTNQLCTDDFAGHLARNANLSVKAIVAIGAYGMMADMLGQKDTAEKYIAMAKDFAQKWMQLADAGDHYALTFNDKNTWSQKYNLVWDKVLHLNIFPQSVYEKEVKYYLTKQNKYGLPLDSRKTYTKSDWIMWTATLANDKATFEKFVTPVYKYATETPTRVPLSDWHETTDGKQVGFQARSVVGGYFMKMLDEKLNK
;
A
#
# COMPACT_ATOMS: atom_id res chain seq x y z
N MET A 1 -21.88 48.87 68.35
CA MET A 1 -20.99 49.73 67.54
C MET A 1 -21.01 49.21 66.13
N THR A 2 -21.35 50.09 65.21
CA THR A 2 -21.52 49.91 63.77
C THR A 2 -20.36 49.21 63.08
N HIS A 3 -20.62 48.19 62.25
CA HIS A 3 -20.06 48.09 60.89
C HIS A 3 -20.88 47.15 59.98
N VAL A 4 -21.42 47.80 58.95
CA VAL A 4 -21.97 47.40 57.64
C VAL A 4 -21.67 45.96 57.14
N PHE A 5 -22.73 45.25 56.73
CA PHE A 5 -22.72 44.07 55.85
C PHE A 5 -23.60 44.36 54.62
N PHE A 6 -23.06 44.22 53.39
CA PHE A 6 -23.79 44.05 52.11
C PHE A 6 -22.78 43.56 51.03
N PRO A 7 -23.19 42.84 49.96
CA PRO A 7 -23.34 41.39 49.99
C PRO A 7 -22.54 40.66 48.89
N ALA A 8 -22.26 39.38 49.14
CA ALA A 8 -21.63 38.45 48.21
C ALA A 8 -22.61 37.91 47.14
N ILE A 9 -23.02 38.71 46.15
CA ILE A 9 -23.85 38.22 45.01
C ILE A 9 -23.39 38.78 43.65
N LYS A 10 -22.07 38.94 43.44
CA LYS A 10 -21.53 39.29 42.09
C LYS A 10 -20.32 38.48 41.62
N ARG A 11 -19.88 37.45 42.36
CA ARG A 11 -18.75 36.59 41.93
C ARG A 11 -19.14 35.21 41.38
N ALA A 12 -20.38 34.76 41.58
CA ALA A 12 -20.82 33.44 41.10
C ALA A 12 -21.20 33.38 39.60
N ARG A 13 -21.47 34.53 38.95
CA ARG A 13 -21.83 34.56 37.51
C ARG A 13 -20.65 34.79 36.56
N PHE A 14 -19.47 35.15 37.07
CA PHE A 14 -18.26 35.32 36.25
C PHE A 14 -17.40 34.05 36.16
N LEU A 15 -17.53 33.13 37.13
CA LEU A 15 -16.83 31.84 37.13
C LEU A 15 -17.54 30.75 36.31
N LEU A 16 -18.83 30.91 36.03
CA LEU A 16 -19.60 30.02 35.13
C LEU A 16 -19.48 30.38 33.64
N PHE A 17 -18.95 31.58 33.31
CA PHE A 17 -18.67 31.97 31.93
C PHE A 17 -17.21 31.73 31.51
N ALA A 18 -16.30 31.55 32.47
CA ALA A 18 -14.89 31.23 32.21
C ALA A 18 -14.62 29.71 32.09
N ALA A 19 -15.51 28.86 32.61
CA ALA A 19 -15.41 27.39 32.50
C ALA A 19 -15.96 26.82 31.16
N ALA A 20 -16.60 27.66 30.32
CA ALA A 20 -17.14 27.27 29.01
C ALA A 20 -16.20 27.63 27.83
N LEU A 21 -14.99 28.15 28.10
CA LEU A 21 -14.04 28.62 27.08
C LEU A 21 -12.71 27.86 27.05
N LEU A 22 -12.60 26.72 27.74
CA LEU A 22 -11.40 25.89 27.74
C LEU A 22 -11.70 24.48 27.22
N SER A 23 -11.72 24.36 25.89
CA SER A 23 -11.06 23.31 25.11
C SER A 23 -11.68 23.18 23.72
N VAL A 24 -11.64 24.24 22.91
CA VAL A 24 -11.50 24.02 21.47
C VAL A 24 -10.04 23.57 21.29
N LYS A 25 -9.75 22.30 21.56
CA LYS A 25 -8.60 21.68 20.94
C LYS A 25 -8.92 21.71 19.46
N VAL A 26 -8.38 22.69 18.75
CA VAL A 26 -8.21 22.60 17.31
C VAL A 26 -7.38 21.33 17.14
N ASN A 27 -8.03 20.20 16.88
CA ASN A 27 -7.32 18.98 16.53
C ASN A 27 -6.61 19.31 15.23
N ALA A 28 -5.30 19.53 15.33
CA ALA A 28 -4.45 19.70 14.17
C ALA A 28 -4.69 18.50 13.24
N GLN A 29 -4.76 18.79 11.94
CA GLN A 29 -4.92 17.76 10.93
C GLN A 29 -3.79 16.73 11.06
N GLN A 30 -4.12 15.44 11.25
CA GLN A 30 -3.11 14.39 11.22
C GLN A 30 -2.66 14.22 9.77
N ILE A 31 -1.39 14.52 9.50
CA ILE A 31 -0.80 14.38 8.17
C ILE A 31 -0.24 12.97 8.02
N ALA A 32 -0.47 12.38 6.85
CA ALA A 32 0.07 11.07 6.45
C ALA A 32 0.59 11.16 5.01
N PRO A 33 1.50 10.28 4.55
CA PRO A 33 1.93 10.22 3.15
C PRO A 33 0.77 9.87 2.21
N SER A 34 -0.12 8.99 2.68
CA SER A 34 -1.37 8.62 2.04
C SER A 34 -2.32 8.08 3.11
N TYR A 35 -3.62 8.23 2.89
CA TYR A 35 -4.66 7.85 3.86
C TYR A 35 -5.38 6.57 3.39
N PRO A 36 -5.35 5.47 4.15
CA PRO A 36 -6.08 4.26 3.82
C PRO A 36 -7.58 4.53 3.95
N LEU A 37 -8.33 4.32 2.87
CA LEU A 37 -9.79 4.42 2.90
C LEU A 37 -10.34 3.00 3.08
N ILE A 38 -10.07 2.13 2.12
CA ILE A 38 -10.47 0.73 2.15
C ILE A 38 -9.20 -0.09 2.05
N THR A 39 -8.84 -0.88 3.05
CA THR A 39 -7.62 -1.69 3.00
C THR A 39 -7.91 -3.02 3.67
N HIS A 40 -8.10 -4.05 2.86
CA HIS A 40 -8.44 -5.39 3.35
C HIS A 40 -7.36 -6.41 3.00
N ASP A 41 -6.98 -6.45 1.73
CA ASP A 41 -5.93 -7.30 1.18
C ASP A 41 -5.15 -6.53 0.09
N THR A 42 -4.29 -7.25 -0.62
CA THR A 42 -3.38 -6.70 -1.62
C THR A 42 -4.12 -6.10 -2.82
N TYR A 43 -5.33 -6.56 -3.12
CA TYR A 43 -6.11 -6.11 -4.26
C TYR A 43 -7.24 -5.16 -3.86
N PHE A 44 -7.90 -5.42 -2.74
CA PHE A 44 -8.96 -4.56 -2.21
C PHE A 44 -8.39 -3.47 -1.29
N SER A 45 -7.73 -2.50 -1.94
CA SER A 45 -6.90 -1.50 -1.27
C SER A 45 -6.96 -0.12 -1.93
N ILE A 46 -7.81 0.78 -1.43
CA ILE A 46 -8.11 2.13 -1.94
C ILE A 46 -7.65 3.21 -0.94
N TRP A 47 -6.96 4.23 -1.45
CA TRP A 47 -6.26 5.26 -0.70
C TRP A 47 -6.56 6.67 -1.20
N SER A 48 -6.42 7.66 -0.31
CA SER A 48 -6.32 9.08 -0.67
C SER A 48 -4.87 9.54 -0.61
N ALA A 49 -4.30 9.93 -1.75
CA ALA A 49 -2.94 10.45 -1.87
C ALA A 49 -2.82 11.95 -1.50
N THR A 50 -3.87 12.57 -0.96
CA THR A 50 -3.83 14.00 -0.59
C THR A 50 -4.45 14.23 0.77
N ASP A 51 -4.03 15.32 1.42
CA ASP A 51 -4.57 15.75 2.72
C ASP A 51 -6.03 16.19 2.64
N LYS A 52 -6.56 16.48 1.45
CA LYS A 52 -7.96 16.82 1.24
C LYS A 52 -8.64 15.71 0.45
N LEU A 53 -9.59 14.99 1.07
CA LEU A 53 -10.23 13.82 0.47
C LEU A 53 -10.89 14.10 -0.89
N ASN A 54 -11.30 15.34 -1.16
CA ASN A 54 -11.91 15.78 -2.41
C ASN A 54 -10.95 16.42 -3.42
N ALA A 55 -9.62 16.39 -3.19
CA ALA A 55 -8.64 17.04 -4.05
C ALA A 55 -8.06 16.13 -5.15
N SER A 56 -8.08 14.81 -4.97
CA SER A 56 -7.57 13.83 -5.95
C SER A 56 -8.54 12.67 -6.16
N VAL A 57 -8.41 12.00 -7.30
CA VAL A 57 -9.04 10.68 -7.51
C VAL A 57 -8.45 9.73 -6.46
N THR A 58 -9.28 8.87 -5.87
CA THR A 58 -8.79 7.80 -4.99
C THR A 58 -8.04 6.75 -5.80
N LYS A 59 -7.05 6.11 -5.16
CA LYS A 59 -6.08 5.27 -5.86
C LYS A 59 -5.90 3.94 -5.19
N HIS A 60 -5.64 2.92 -5.99
CA HIS A 60 -5.01 1.72 -5.49
C HIS A 60 -3.60 2.04 -4.96
N TRP A 61 -3.02 1.20 -4.10
CA TRP A 61 -1.65 1.43 -3.63
C TRP A 61 -0.64 1.48 -4.77
N THR A 62 -0.92 0.89 -5.93
CA THR A 62 -0.09 1.00 -7.14
C THR A 62 -0.11 2.39 -7.81
N GLY A 63 -1.00 3.27 -7.37
CA GLY A 63 -1.23 4.58 -8.00
C GLY A 63 -2.24 4.57 -9.14
N ALA A 64 -2.71 3.39 -9.56
CA ALA A 64 -3.85 3.23 -10.47
C ALA A 64 -5.11 3.86 -9.87
N ASN A 65 -5.96 4.47 -10.69
CA ASN A 65 -7.19 5.07 -10.21
C ASN A 65 -8.21 3.97 -9.87
N GLN A 66 -8.78 4.05 -8.68
CA GLN A 66 -9.94 3.26 -8.25
C GLN A 66 -10.90 4.27 -7.61
N SER A 67 -11.67 4.95 -8.48
CA SER A 67 -12.40 6.16 -8.11
C SER A 67 -13.56 5.84 -7.17
N LEU A 68 -13.62 6.59 -6.07
CA LEU A 68 -14.77 6.74 -5.19
C LEU A 68 -15.15 8.23 -5.19
N ILE A 69 -16.44 8.52 -5.40
CA ILE A 69 -16.98 9.88 -5.42
C ILE A 69 -18.06 10.02 -4.36
N GLY A 70 -17.99 11.09 -3.57
CA GLY A 70 -19.04 11.44 -2.61
C GLY A 70 -19.52 12.87 -2.76
N ILE A 71 -20.85 13.04 -2.90
CA ILE A 71 -21.52 14.33 -2.99
C ILE A 71 -22.66 14.37 -1.97
N ILE A 72 -22.66 15.35 -1.08
CA ILE A 72 -23.79 15.64 -0.20
C ILE A 72 -24.65 16.74 -0.82
N LYS A 73 -25.96 16.50 -0.88
CA LYS A 73 -26.97 17.49 -1.23
C LYS A 73 -27.59 18.01 0.07
N VAL A 74 -27.53 19.32 0.27
CA VAL A 74 -28.14 20.03 1.40
C VAL A 74 -29.15 21.01 0.82
N ASP A 75 -30.43 20.74 1.06
CA ASP A 75 -31.57 21.38 0.42
C ASP A 75 -31.45 21.30 -1.11
N ASN A 76 -31.10 22.41 -1.78
CA ASN A 76 -30.95 22.50 -3.23
C ASN A 76 -29.49 22.74 -3.67
N GLN A 77 -28.52 22.55 -2.78
CA GLN A 77 -27.09 22.78 -3.04
C GLN A 77 -26.30 21.47 -2.93
N TYR A 78 -25.29 21.30 -3.78
CA TYR A 78 -24.48 20.09 -3.87
C TYR A 78 -23.03 20.38 -3.47
N TYR A 79 -22.45 19.52 -2.64
CA TYR A 79 -21.08 19.66 -2.13
C TYR A 79 -20.32 18.34 -2.28
N ARG A 80 -19.18 18.35 -2.97
CA ARG A 80 -18.29 17.19 -3.08
C ARG A 80 -17.40 17.08 -1.85
N PHE A 81 -17.44 15.95 -1.17
CA PHE A 81 -16.63 15.66 0.02
C PHE A 81 -15.61 14.55 -0.21
N LEU A 82 -15.85 13.64 -1.17
CA LEU A 82 -14.97 12.51 -1.47
C LEU A 82 -14.62 12.48 -2.95
N GLY A 83 -13.32 12.30 -3.20
CA GLY A 83 -12.73 12.13 -4.52
C GLY A 83 -12.75 13.40 -5.36
N LYS A 84 -11.82 13.48 -6.31
CA LYS A 84 -11.94 14.35 -7.48
C LYS A 84 -12.47 13.50 -8.61
N GLN A 85 -13.44 14.03 -9.35
CA GLN A 85 -13.93 13.41 -10.57
C GLN A 85 -12.76 13.15 -11.53
N ALA A 86 -12.62 11.91 -12.01
CA ALA A 86 -11.57 11.54 -12.94
C ALA A 86 -11.71 12.36 -14.24
N ASP A 87 -10.58 12.66 -14.86
CA ASP A 87 -10.61 13.29 -16.18
C ASP A 87 -11.06 12.25 -17.21
N ALA A 88 -12.13 12.56 -17.94
CA ALA A 88 -12.61 11.73 -19.03
C ALA A 88 -12.07 12.26 -20.36
N TYR A 89 -11.71 11.34 -21.26
CA TYR A 89 -11.10 11.67 -22.54
C TYR A 89 -11.86 10.99 -23.68
N LYS A 90 -11.98 11.68 -24.81
CA LYS A 90 -12.45 11.15 -26.08
C LYS A 90 -11.26 11.01 -27.02
N SER A 91 -10.98 9.81 -27.52
CA SER A 91 -9.90 9.61 -28.49
C SER A 91 -10.20 10.33 -29.80
N ILE A 92 -9.23 11.11 -30.26
CA ILE A 92 -9.20 11.74 -31.59
C ILE A 92 -8.30 10.92 -32.51
N LEU A 93 -7.17 10.46 -31.98
CA LEU A 93 -6.26 9.50 -32.58
C LEU A 93 -5.88 8.48 -31.48
N PRO A 94 -6.44 7.26 -31.47
CA PRO A 94 -6.25 6.34 -30.35
C PRO A 94 -4.81 5.81 -30.28
N ALA A 95 -4.22 5.74 -29.09
CA ALA A 95 -2.94 5.02 -28.87
C ALA A 95 -3.16 3.49 -28.89
N ALA A 96 -2.09 2.68 -28.89
CA ALA A 96 -2.20 1.24 -29.12
C ALA A 96 -2.82 0.53 -27.92
N ASP A 97 -2.74 1.16 -26.76
CA ASP A 97 -3.50 0.76 -25.60
C ASP A 97 -5.03 0.86 -25.86
N GLU A 98 -5.52 1.76 -26.71
CA GLU A 98 -6.96 1.98 -27.01
C GLU A 98 -7.43 1.22 -28.26
N SER A 99 -6.60 1.17 -29.29
CA SER A 99 -6.88 0.44 -30.53
C SER A 99 -5.58 0.08 -31.20
N ASN A 100 -5.45 -1.18 -31.65
CA ASN A 100 -4.32 -1.61 -32.46
C ASN A 100 -4.17 -0.73 -33.70
N TYR A 101 -2.94 -0.33 -34.01
CA TYR A 101 -2.63 0.43 -35.21
C TYR A 101 -1.21 0.12 -35.72
N THR A 102 -1.01 0.33 -37.02
CA THR A 102 0.29 0.18 -37.70
C THR A 102 0.75 1.53 -38.21
N VAL A 103 2.06 1.78 -38.15
CA VAL A 103 2.70 3.02 -38.64
C VAL A 103 3.89 2.71 -39.53
N LYS A 104 4.34 3.73 -40.25
CA LYS A 104 5.63 3.71 -40.93
C LYS A 104 6.73 4.11 -39.96
N TYR A 105 7.85 3.40 -39.97
CA TYR A 105 9.00 3.72 -39.13
C TYR A 105 10.35 3.40 -39.79
N THR A 106 11.40 4.06 -39.30
CA THR A 106 12.80 3.79 -39.61
C THR A 106 13.63 3.91 -38.34
N GLU A 107 14.73 3.17 -38.27
CA GLU A 107 15.74 3.25 -37.19
C GLU A 107 17.04 3.89 -37.71
N GLN A 108 16.97 4.44 -38.92
CA GLN A 108 18.04 5.18 -39.58
C GLN A 108 17.59 6.61 -39.80
N GLN A 109 18.48 7.56 -39.55
CA GLN A 109 18.23 8.99 -39.69
C GLN A 109 17.60 9.30 -41.06
N PRO A 110 16.36 9.83 -41.10
CA PRO A 110 15.71 10.21 -42.35
C PRO A 110 16.15 11.61 -42.81
N ASP A 111 15.81 11.94 -44.07
CA ASP A 111 16.06 13.27 -44.64
C ASP A 111 15.37 14.39 -43.83
N ASN A 112 15.94 15.60 -43.86
CA ASN A 112 15.53 16.75 -43.03
C ASN A 112 14.05 17.18 -43.11
N ASN A 113 13.27 16.71 -44.08
CA ASN A 113 11.85 17.06 -44.26
C ASN A 113 10.86 15.92 -43.91
N TRP A 114 11.31 14.86 -43.22
CA TRP A 114 10.53 13.66 -42.91
C TRP A 114 9.21 13.92 -42.15
N THR A 115 9.12 15.00 -41.38
CA THR A 115 7.92 15.38 -40.61
C THR A 115 6.80 15.96 -41.47
N SER A 116 7.10 16.34 -42.72
CA SER A 116 6.15 16.94 -43.66
C SER A 116 5.04 15.98 -44.06
N VAL A 117 3.83 16.49 -44.22
CA VAL A 117 2.67 15.73 -44.76
C VAL A 117 2.93 15.18 -46.16
N LYS A 118 3.81 15.85 -46.93
CA LYS A 118 4.17 15.48 -48.30
C LYS A 118 5.36 14.52 -48.40
N TYR A 119 6.01 14.19 -47.28
CA TYR A 119 7.17 13.30 -47.32
C TYR A 119 6.78 11.88 -47.74
N ASN A 120 7.60 11.28 -48.60
CA ASN A 120 7.43 9.94 -49.14
C ASN A 120 8.18 8.92 -48.27
N ASP A 121 7.45 8.18 -47.45
CA ASP A 121 7.96 7.14 -46.56
C ASP A 121 7.75 5.72 -47.12
N ASN A 122 7.61 5.57 -48.45
CA ASN A 122 7.43 4.24 -49.05
C ASN A 122 8.62 3.30 -48.79
N GLY A 123 9.82 3.85 -48.59
CA GLY A 123 11.02 3.07 -48.22
C GLY A 123 11.09 2.70 -46.73
N TRP A 124 10.17 3.19 -45.89
CA TRP A 124 10.17 2.90 -44.46
C TRP A 124 9.48 1.57 -44.17
N LYS A 125 9.92 0.92 -43.08
CA LYS A 125 9.31 -0.29 -42.55
C LYS A 125 7.88 0.02 -42.06
N SER A 126 7.04 -1.01 -41.96
CA SER A 126 5.74 -0.93 -41.30
C SER A 126 5.78 -1.74 -40.01
N GLY A 127 5.27 -1.18 -38.91
CA GLY A 127 5.27 -1.83 -37.59
C GLY A 127 4.02 -1.50 -36.78
N ALA A 128 3.55 -2.45 -35.99
CA ALA A 128 2.46 -2.24 -35.04
C ALA A 128 3.00 -1.64 -33.73
N ALA A 129 2.28 -0.67 -33.18
CA ALA A 129 2.58 -0.12 -31.86
C ALA A 129 2.00 -1.02 -30.74
N PRO A 130 2.54 -0.97 -29.50
CA PRO A 130 3.72 -0.19 -29.11
C PRO A 130 5.03 -0.76 -29.66
N PHE A 131 6.01 0.12 -29.82
CA PHE A 131 7.40 -0.25 -30.06
C PHE A 131 8.08 -0.43 -28.71
N SER A 132 8.81 -1.53 -28.51
CA SER A 132 9.60 -1.73 -27.29
C SER A 132 10.74 -2.72 -27.51
N ASP A 133 11.77 -2.70 -26.66
CA ASP A 133 12.78 -3.77 -26.57
C ASP A 133 12.29 -4.97 -25.73
N ASN A 134 11.21 -4.82 -24.97
CA ASN A 134 10.59 -5.89 -24.19
C ASN A 134 9.68 -6.76 -25.08
N GLN A 135 10.09 -8.01 -25.29
CA GLN A 135 9.40 -8.95 -26.17
C GLN A 135 7.96 -9.30 -25.73
N SER A 136 7.63 -9.15 -24.45
CA SER A 136 6.28 -9.42 -23.93
C SER A 136 5.30 -8.27 -24.16
N GLU A 137 5.81 -7.05 -24.33
CA GLU A 137 5.01 -5.83 -24.52
C GLU A 137 5.00 -5.38 -25.98
N ALA A 138 6.13 -5.53 -26.66
CA ALA A 138 6.35 -5.07 -28.02
C ALA A 138 5.41 -5.75 -29.02
N LYS A 139 4.71 -4.93 -29.81
CA LYS A 139 4.13 -5.39 -31.09
C LYS A 139 5.11 -5.25 -32.24
N THR A 140 6.06 -4.33 -32.12
CA THR A 140 7.26 -4.24 -32.96
C THR A 140 8.49 -4.10 -32.06
N LEU A 141 9.45 -4.99 -32.21
CA LEU A 141 10.70 -4.94 -31.43
C LEU A 141 11.55 -3.76 -31.89
N TRP A 142 12.00 -2.93 -30.95
CA TRP A 142 12.91 -1.79 -31.19
C TRP A 142 14.03 -1.82 -30.14
N ALA A 143 15.24 -2.18 -30.56
CA ALA A 143 16.42 -2.30 -29.69
C ALA A 143 17.59 -1.38 -30.11
N SER A 144 17.39 -0.56 -31.14
CA SER A 144 18.39 0.40 -31.61
C SER A 144 18.30 1.71 -30.83
N LYS A 145 19.27 2.60 -31.05
CA LYS A 145 19.33 3.90 -30.37
C LYS A 145 18.18 4.82 -30.75
N ASP A 146 17.76 4.82 -32.01
CA ASP A 146 16.83 5.82 -32.53
C ASP A 146 15.68 5.17 -33.29
N ILE A 147 14.48 5.72 -33.14
CA ILE A 147 13.32 5.40 -33.97
C ILE A 147 12.61 6.67 -34.42
N TRP A 148 12.30 6.71 -35.71
CA TRP A 148 11.42 7.71 -36.31
C TRP A 148 10.15 7.01 -36.77
N MET A 149 8.99 7.46 -36.29
CA MET A 149 7.68 6.97 -36.73
C MET A 149 6.86 8.07 -37.40
N ARG A 150 6.05 7.68 -38.39
CA ARG A 150 5.05 8.52 -39.05
C ARG A 150 3.70 7.82 -39.05
N ARG A 151 2.73 8.47 -38.41
CA ARG A 151 1.35 8.01 -38.32
C ARG A 151 0.43 8.93 -39.12
N VAL A 152 -0.13 8.40 -40.20
CA VAL A 152 -1.14 9.10 -41.01
C VAL A 152 -2.53 8.85 -40.42
N PHE A 153 -3.34 9.91 -40.32
CA PHE A 153 -4.72 9.80 -39.84
C PHE A 153 -5.62 10.87 -40.49
N GLU A 154 -6.94 10.65 -40.42
CA GLU A 154 -7.95 11.53 -41.04
C GLU A 154 -8.77 12.26 -39.98
N ILE A 155 -9.06 13.54 -40.20
CA ILE A 155 -9.90 14.37 -39.34
C ILE A 155 -11.06 14.96 -40.14
N THR A 156 -12.29 14.67 -39.72
CA THR A 156 -13.50 15.18 -40.38
C THR A 156 -13.84 16.61 -39.96
N ASN A 157 -13.65 16.93 -38.67
CA ASN A 157 -13.88 18.25 -38.10
C ASN A 157 -12.68 18.68 -37.22
N PRO A 158 -11.84 19.63 -37.68
CA PRO A 158 -10.68 20.09 -36.92
C PRO A 158 -11.03 21.11 -35.82
N ASN A 159 -12.29 21.59 -35.75
CA ASN A 159 -12.74 22.53 -34.73
C ASN A 159 -12.95 21.80 -33.39
N LEU A 160 -11.85 21.41 -32.78
CA LEU A 160 -11.76 20.74 -31.49
C LEU A 160 -11.04 21.63 -30.48
N ASP A 161 -11.35 21.43 -29.21
CA ASP A 161 -10.77 22.14 -28.07
C ASP A 161 -10.46 21.15 -26.95
N ASN A 162 -9.60 21.56 -26.02
CA ASN A 162 -9.07 20.74 -24.92
C ASN A 162 -8.32 19.49 -25.41
N LEU A 163 -7.52 19.66 -26.47
CA LEU A 163 -6.72 18.59 -27.06
C LEU A 163 -5.43 18.35 -26.27
N LEU A 164 -5.13 17.08 -26.01
CA LEU A 164 -3.92 16.64 -25.33
C LEU A 164 -3.18 15.64 -26.21
N LEU A 165 -1.85 15.67 -26.14
CA LEU A 165 -1.01 14.58 -26.62
C LEU A 165 -0.95 13.51 -25.53
N LYS A 166 -1.40 12.31 -25.85
CA LYS A 166 -1.26 11.12 -25.01
C LYS A 166 -0.03 10.36 -25.50
N ILE A 167 1.01 10.24 -24.70
CA ILE A 167 2.29 9.64 -25.15
C ILE A 167 2.95 8.83 -24.04
N TYR A 168 3.51 7.68 -24.40
CA TYR A 168 4.46 6.90 -23.59
C TYR A 168 5.71 6.73 -24.45
N TYR A 169 6.83 7.27 -23.98
CA TYR A 169 8.09 7.29 -24.70
C TYR A 169 9.26 7.04 -23.76
N ASP A 170 10.34 6.56 -24.36
CA ASP A 170 11.65 6.33 -23.73
C ASP A 170 12.63 7.49 -24.01
N ASP A 171 13.41 7.84 -22.99
CA ASP A 171 14.44 8.88 -22.97
C ASP A 171 14.09 10.19 -23.70
N ASN A 172 14.62 10.47 -24.89
CA ASN A 172 14.45 11.78 -25.53
C ASN A 172 13.41 11.71 -26.64
N VAL A 173 12.44 12.62 -26.64
CA VAL A 173 11.34 12.60 -27.61
C VAL A 173 11.14 13.95 -28.29
N GLU A 174 10.91 13.90 -29.59
CA GLU A 174 10.51 15.02 -30.43
C GLU A 174 9.22 14.68 -31.17
N VAL A 175 8.20 15.53 -31.06
CA VAL A 175 6.86 15.26 -31.60
C VAL A 175 6.44 16.40 -32.52
N TYR A 176 6.02 16.02 -33.72
CA TYR A 176 5.61 16.92 -34.78
C TYR A 176 4.20 16.58 -35.27
N LEU A 177 3.41 17.61 -35.55
CA LEU A 177 2.11 17.48 -36.19
C LEU A 177 2.10 18.28 -37.49
N ASN A 178 1.90 17.58 -38.62
CA ASN A 178 1.90 18.18 -39.96
C ASN A 178 3.16 19.01 -40.28
N GLY A 179 4.32 18.54 -39.82
CA GLY A 179 5.61 19.19 -40.02
C GLY A 179 5.91 20.35 -39.07
N GLN A 180 5.08 20.57 -38.05
CA GLN A 180 5.31 21.60 -37.04
C GLN A 180 5.68 20.93 -35.71
N ASP A 181 6.73 21.42 -35.07
CA ASP A 181 7.12 21.00 -33.72
C ASP A 181 5.99 21.34 -32.73
N ILE A 182 5.59 20.35 -31.92
CA ILE A 182 4.57 20.53 -30.89
C ILE A 182 5.03 20.14 -29.49
N TYR A 183 6.10 19.34 -29.36
CA TYR A 183 6.67 18.94 -28.07
C TYR A 183 8.07 18.35 -28.24
N HIS A 184 9.00 18.73 -27.36
CA HIS A 184 10.34 18.16 -27.25
C HIS A 184 10.74 18.14 -25.77
N THR A 185 11.19 16.99 -25.27
CA THR A 185 11.86 16.92 -23.97
C THR A 185 12.97 15.86 -23.94
N THR A 186 13.89 16.04 -23.00
CA THR A 186 14.85 15.03 -22.56
C THR A 186 14.27 14.29 -21.35
N GLY A 187 14.45 12.97 -21.29
CA GLY A 187 14.04 12.10 -20.17
C GLY A 187 12.71 11.37 -20.38
N TRP A 188 12.61 10.17 -19.83
CA TRP A 188 11.60 9.16 -20.15
C TRP A 188 10.29 9.29 -19.36
N THR A 189 9.31 8.49 -19.76
CA THR A 189 8.10 8.20 -18.97
C THR A 189 8.03 6.71 -18.69
N ASN A 190 7.21 6.25 -17.73
CA ASN A 190 6.99 4.83 -17.45
C ASN A 190 5.52 4.39 -17.67
N LYS A 191 4.72 5.29 -18.24
CA LYS A 191 3.30 5.12 -18.58
C LYS A 191 2.87 6.26 -19.48
N PHE A 192 1.67 6.17 -20.05
CA PHE A 192 1.07 7.30 -20.77
C PHE A 192 0.95 8.55 -19.90
N VAL A 193 1.51 9.65 -20.40
CA VAL A 193 1.27 11.01 -19.92
C VAL A 193 0.31 11.74 -20.86
N PHE A 194 -0.42 12.73 -20.32
CA PHE A 194 -1.38 13.53 -21.06
C PHE A 194 -0.94 15.00 -21.04
N LEU A 195 -0.27 15.43 -22.11
CA LEU A 195 0.35 16.75 -22.22
C LEU A 195 -0.63 17.76 -22.82
N ASP A 196 -0.87 18.88 -22.14
CA ASP A 196 -1.76 19.93 -22.61
C ASP A 196 -1.09 20.74 -23.72
N LEU A 197 -1.33 20.29 -24.95
CA LEU A 197 -0.83 20.90 -26.17
C LEU A 197 -1.99 21.47 -26.99
N ASN A 198 -3.07 21.91 -26.34
CA ASN A 198 -4.30 22.30 -27.02
C ASN A 198 -4.06 23.31 -28.14
N ASN A 199 -3.31 24.38 -27.84
CA ASN A 199 -3.03 25.44 -28.81
C ASN A 199 -2.15 24.94 -29.97
N ALA A 200 -1.13 24.13 -29.68
CA ALA A 200 -0.21 23.61 -30.69
C ALA A 200 -0.89 22.59 -31.62
N ILE A 201 -1.68 21.67 -31.06
CA ILE A 201 -2.45 20.69 -31.83
C ILE A 201 -3.51 21.41 -32.66
N LYS A 202 -4.33 22.26 -32.05
CA LYS A 202 -5.44 22.97 -32.73
C LYS A 202 -4.95 23.84 -33.89
N LYS A 203 -3.82 24.53 -33.74
CA LYS A 203 -3.22 25.36 -34.80
C LYS A 203 -2.79 24.54 -36.02
N ASN A 204 -2.34 23.31 -35.80
CA ASN A 204 -1.70 22.49 -36.83
C ASN A 204 -2.59 21.39 -37.40
N LEU A 205 -3.66 21.01 -36.71
CA LEU A 205 -4.65 20.02 -37.16
C LEU A 205 -5.45 20.55 -38.36
N LYS A 206 -5.68 19.71 -39.36
CA LYS A 206 -6.37 20.09 -40.60
C LYS A 206 -7.50 19.12 -40.89
N LYS A 207 -8.51 19.58 -41.63
CA LYS A 207 -9.52 18.69 -42.20
C LYS A 207 -8.85 17.77 -43.24
N GLY A 208 -9.19 16.49 -43.21
CA GLY A 208 -8.60 15.46 -44.08
C GLY A 208 -7.33 14.85 -43.49
N LYS A 209 -6.35 14.57 -44.36
CA LYS A 209 -5.09 13.91 -44.02
C LYS A 209 -4.21 14.73 -43.08
N ASN A 210 -3.78 14.10 -42.00
CA ASN A 210 -2.80 14.60 -41.04
C ASN A 210 -1.67 13.57 -40.84
N VAL A 211 -0.52 14.04 -40.37
CA VAL A 211 0.64 13.21 -40.01
C VAL A 211 1.13 13.59 -38.63
N LEU A 212 1.11 12.64 -37.69
CA LEU A 212 1.83 12.71 -36.42
C LEU A 212 3.18 12.01 -36.62
N ALA A 213 4.27 12.74 -36.45
CA ALA A 213 5.63 12.25 -36.67
C ALA A 213 6.40 12.36 -35.35
N ILE A 214 7.11 11.30 -34.95
CA ILE A 214 7.80 11.23 -33.66
C ILE A 214 9.19 10.66 -33.85
N HIS A 215 10.20 11.30 -33.26
CA HIS A 215 11.52 10.74 -33.04
C HIS A 215 11.66 10.43 -31.55
N CYS A 216 12.19 9.25 -31.24
CA CYS A 216 12.49 8.80 -29.89
C CYS A 216 13.91 8.23 -29.88
N ALA A 217 14.73 8.64 -28.91
CA ALA A 217 16.08 8.14 -28.74
C ALA A 217 16.20 7.39 -27.41
N ASN A 218 16.54 6.11 -27.46
CA ASN A 218 16.87 5.24 -26.33
C ASN A 218 18.37 5.37 -26.00
N THR A 219 18.68 5.93 -24.83
CA THR A 219 20.05 6.21 -24.38
C THR A 219 20.52 5.33 -23.23
N ALA A 220 19.61 4.69 -22.49
CA ALA A 220 19.92 3.89 -21.30
C ALA A 220 19.20 2.52 -21.21
N GLY A 221 18.29 2.19 -22.14
CA GLY A 221 17.52 0.94 -22.21
C GLY A 221 16.04 1.11 -21.81
N GLY A 222 15.22 0.07 -22.04
CA GLY A 222 13.79 0.07 -21.68
C GLY A 222 12.88 0.64 -22.75
N ALA A 223 13.38 0.72 -23.99
CA ALA A 223 12.73 1.32 -25.16
C ALA A 223 11.21 1.16 -25.14
N TYR A 224 10.50 2.27 -25.29
CA TYR A 224 9.05 2.28 -25.46
C TYR A 224 8.65 3.47 -26.33
N LEU A 225 7.71 3.26 -27.27
CA LEU A 225 7.06 4.36 -27.97
C LEU A 225 5.62 4.02 -28.37
N ASP A 226 4.68 4.82 -27.91
CA ASP A 226 3.28 4.85 -28.33
C ASP A 226 2.68 6.25 -28.13
N ALA A 227 1.82 6.68 -29.05
CA ALA A 227 1.23 8.00 -29.01
C ALA A 227 -0.16 8.07 -29.66
N GLY A 228 -0.99 8.94 -29.08
CA GLY A 228 -2.31 9.31 -29.56
C GLY A 228 -2.66 10.76 -29.24
N ILE A 229 -3.80 11.21 -29.75
CA ILE A 229 -4.37 12.52 -29.44
C ILE A 229 -5.74 12.29 -28.84
N VAL A 230 -6.00 12.94 -27.70
CA VAL A 230 -7.28 12.85 -27.02
C VAL A 230 -7.86 14.24 -26.77
N GLN A 231 -9.18 14.31 -26.68
CA GLN A 231 -9.92 15.49 -26.26
C GLN A 231 -10.38 15.29 -24.81
N LYS A 232 -10.02 16.21 -23.91
CA LYS A 232 -10.56 16.22 -22.54
C LYS A 232 -12.02 16.63 -22.54
N ILE A 233 -12.87 15.83 -21.90
CA ILE A 233 -14.30 16.10 -21.75
C ILE A 233 -14.49 17.06 -20.57
N ILE A 234 -15.00 18.26 -20.86
CA ILE A 234 -15.36 19.25 -19.85
C ILE A 234 -16.84 19.09 -19.49
N SER A 235 -17.13 18.42 -18.38
CA SER A 235 -18.52 18.28 -17.90
C SER A 235 -19.04 19.61 -17.35
N ALA A 236 -20.17 20.09 -17.90
CA ALA A 236 -20.87 21.29 -17.43
C ALA A 236 -21.35 21.16 -15.97
N ASP A 237 -21.56 19.94 -15.48
CA ASP A 237 -22.04 19.64 -14.14
C ASP A 237 -21.03 20.01 -13.05
N LYS A 238 -19.73 20.15 -13.38
CA LYS A 238 -18.71 20.63 -12.44
C LYS A 238 -19.05 22.01 -11.88
N LYS A 239 -19.79 22.86 -12.61
CA LYS A 239 -20.19 24.20 -12.12
C LYS A 239 -21.32 24.17 -11.09
N LYS A 240 -22.08 23.07 -11.01
CA LYS A 240 -23.23 22.93 -10.09
C LYS A 240 -22.83 22.37 -8.72
N ILE A 241 -21.62 21.83 -8.59
CA ILE A 241 -21.13 21.17 -7.38
C ILE A 241 -20.07 22.04 -6.71
N ARG A 242 -20.32 22.46 -5.48
CA ARG A 242 -19.34 23.15 -4.62
C ARG A 242 -18.43 22.12 -3.95
N LEU A 243 -17.30 22.54 -3.39
CA LEU A 243 -16.49 21.66 -2.54
C LEU A 243 -16.98 21.78 -1.09
N ALA A 244 -17.15 20.64 -0.41
CA ALA A 244 -17.29 20.64 1.05
C ALA A 244 -15.96 21.07 1.68
N SER A 245 -16.02 21.89 2.73
CA SER A 245 -14.84 22.35 3.46
C SER A 245 -14.40 21.27 4.44
N GLN A 246 -13.33 20.53 4.12
CA GLN A 246 -12.71 19.63 5.10
C GLN A 246 -12.20 20.43 6.30
N LYS A 247 -12.48 19.94 7.51
CA LYS A 247 -12.08 20.54 8.78
C LYS A 247 -11.01 19.74 9.48
N ALA A 248 -11.09 18.41 9.41
CA ALA A 248 -10.14 17.51 10.04
C ALA A 248 -10.05 16.17 9.31
N VAL A 249 -8.92 15.48 9.51
CA VAL A 249 -8.80 14.04 9.30
C VAL A 249 -8.12 13.44 10.53
N CYS A 250 -8.60 12.27 10.95
CA CYS A 250 -8.06 11.46 12.04
C CYS A 250 -7.88 10.04 11.53
N LEU A 251 -6.67 9.49 11.68
CA LEU A 251 -6.31 8.15 11.28
C LEU A 251 -5.98 7.34 12.52
N THR A 252 -6.57 6.15 12.59
CA THR A 252 -6.37 5.15 13.64
C THR A 252 -6.06 3.81 12.97
N ALA A 253 -5.64 2.83 13.78
CA ALA A 253 -5.32 1.47 13.33
C ALA A 253 -6.35 0.92 12.34
N THR A 254 -7.65 0.99 12.64
CA THR A 254 -8.72 0.39 11.80
C THR A 254 -9.58 1.40 11.03
N GLN A 255 -9.48 2.70 11.33
CA GLN A 255 -10.39 3.72 10.78
C GLN A 255 -9.69 4.97 10.27
N THR A 256 -10.26 5.56 9.21
CA THR A 256 -9.92 6.91 8.75
C THR A 256 -11.19 7.76 8.76
N LYS A 257 -11.18 8.85 9.51
CA LYS A 257 -12.34 9.72 9.73
C LYS A 257 -12.06 11.12 9.21
N TYR A 258 -13.00 11.68 8.45
CA TYR A 258 -12.96 13.04 7.92
C TYR A 258 -14.17 13.83 8.40
N ASP A 259 -13.94 15.08 8.79
CA ASP A 259 -15.01 16.02 9.17
C ASP A 259 -15.08 17.13 8.11
N PHE A 260 -16.29 17.45 7.64
CA PHE A 260 -16.55 18.47 6.62
C PHE A 260 -17.68 19.41 7.03
N THR A 261 -17.65 20.62 6.49
CA THR A 261 -18.80 21.54 6.46
C THR A 261 -19.32 21.68 5.03
N ALA A 262 -20.61 21.50 4.83
CA ALA A 262 -21.32 21.58 3.55
C ALA A 262 -22.58 22.45 3.69
N GLY A 263 -22.43 23.77 3.56
CA GLY A 263 -23.53 24.70 3.84
C GLY A 263 -23.92 24.68 5.32
N GLY A 264 -25.22 24.57 5.61
CA GLY A 264 -25.78 24.51 6.98
C GLY A 264 -25.65 23.15 7.69
N VAL A 265 -24.88 22.21 7.12
CA VAL A 265 -24.70 20.86 7.65
C VAL A 265 -23.23 20.53 7.77
N ASP A 266 -22.83 19.96 8.90
CA ASP A 266 -21.56 19.27 9.07
C ASP A 266 -21.74 17.78 8.75
N LEU A 267 -20.78 17.22 8.01
CA LEU A 267 -20.75 15.83 7.59
C LEU A 267 -19.47 15.19 8.10
N GLN A 268 -19.60 14.12 8.89
CA GLN A 268 -18.53 13.20 9.21
C GLN A 268 -18.60 11.97 8.31
N VAL A 269 -17.45 11.57 7.77
CA VAL A 269 -17.30 10.36 6.97
C VAL A 269 -16.25 9.46 7.61
N LYS A 270 -16.61 8.21 7.94
CA LYS A 270 -15.67 7.20 8.45
C LYS A 270 -15.51 6.09 7.44
N PHE A 271 -14.27 5.75 7.13
CA PHE A 271 -13.91 4.53 6.43
C PHE A 271 -13.35 3.53 7.45
N ILE A 272 -13.92 2.33 7.48
CA ILE A 272 -13.65 1.33 8.51
C ILE A 272 -13.30 0.01 7.83
N SER A 273 -12.07 -0.45 8.02
CA SER A 273 -11.61 -1.78 7.60
C SER A 273 -11.29 -2.58 8.87
N PRO A 274 -12.19 -3.47 9.32
CA PRO A 274 -12.14 -4.06 10.67
C PRO A 274 -11.11 -5.20 10.78
N LEU A 275 -9.84 -4.91 10.50
CA LEU A 275 -8.73 -5.87 10.55
C LEU A 275 -8.29 -6.15 12.00
N LEU A 276 -9.15 -6.77 12.80
CA LEU A 276 -8.88 -7.10 14.21
C LEU A 276 -8.19 -8.46 14.34
N LEU A 277 -6.86 -8.49 14.48
CA LEU A 277 -6.03 -9.71 14.37
C LEU A 277 -6.37 -10.85 15.35
N SER A 278 -7.11 -10.57 16.42
CA SER A 278 -7.62 -11.58 17.35
C SER A 278 -8.82 -12.37 16.82
N ASP A 279 -9.43 -11.96 15.70
CA ASP A 279 -10.62 -12.58 15.09
C ASP A 279 -10.36 -12.84 13.60
N LEU A 280 -9.88 -14.05 13.28
CA LEU A 280 -9.53 -14.42 11.90
C LEU A 280 -10.73 -14.40 10.95
N ASN A 281 -11.93 -14.69 11.45
CA ASN A 281 -13.14 -14.64 10.63
C ASN A 281 -13.44 -13.19 10.23
N LEU A 282 -13.36 -12.26 11.19
CA LEU A 282 -13.56 -10.83 10.91
C LEU A 282 -12.44 -10.24 10.03
N VAL A 283 -11.17 -10.60 10.28
CA VAL A 283 -10.03 -10.17 9.44
C VAL A 283 -10.18 -10.66 8.02
N SER A 284 -10.68 -11.88 7.82
CA SER A 284 -10.88 -12.44 6.48
C SER A 284 -12.17 -12.01 5.81
N ARG A 285 -13.16 -11.47 6.54
CA ARG A 285 -14.45 -11.08 5.97
C ARG A 285 -14.23 -9.84 5.08
N PRO A 286 -14.39 -9.95 3.75
CA PRO A 286 -13.91 -8.95 2.81
C PRO A 286 -14.91 -7.81 2.65
N VAL A 287 -15.25 -7.16 3.77
CA VAL A 287 -16.24 -6.09 3.86
C VAL A 287 -15.68 -4.94 4.69
N SER A 288 -15.69 -3.75 4.10
CA SER A 288 -15.39 -2.48 4.77
C SER A 288 -16.63 -1.58 4.77
N TYR A 289 -16.73 -0.70 5.76
CA TYR A 289 -17.85 0.23 5.90
C TYR A 289 -17.45 1.65 5.51
N VAL A 290 -18.39 2.37 4.89
CA VAL A 290 -18.34 3.84 4.78
C VAL A 290 -19.54 4.41 5.49
N THR A 291 -19.30 5.11 6.60
CA THR A 291 -20.35 5.71 7.45
C THR A 291 -20.47 7.20 7.17
N PHE A 292 -21.70 7.70 7.01
CA PHE A 292 -22.03 9.10 6.83
C PHE A 292 -22.88 9.58 7.99
N ASN A 293 -22.39 10.57 8.73
CA ASN A 293 -23.09 11.15 9.85
C ASN A 293 -23.24 12.66 9.66
N ALA A 294 -24.47 13.14 9.53
CA ALA A 294 -24.79 14.54 9.24
C ALA A 294 -25.51 15.21 10.41
N THR A 295 -25.11 16.45 10.74
CA THR A 295 -25.72 17.28 11.78
C THR A 295 -25.85 18.72 11.30
N SER A 296 -26.95 19.40 11.63
CA SER A 296 -27.13 20.83 11.33
C SER A 296 -26.17 21.68 12.16
N ASN A 297 -25.55 22.67 11.52
CA ASN A 297 -24.59 23.58 12.14
C ASN A 297 -25.08 25.04 12.21
N ASP A 298 -26.28 25.34 11.68
CA ASP A 298 -26.85 26.69 11.64
C ASP A 298 -28.17 26.83 12.44
N GLY A 299 -28.58 25.76 13.13
CA GLY A 299 -29.80 25.70 13.93
C GLY A 299 -31.08 25.47 13.14
N LYS A 300 -31.01 25.28 11.82
CA LYS A 300 -32.17 24.96 10.97
C LYS A 300 -32.25 23.47 10.67
N THR A 301 -33.41 23.05 10.17
CA THR A 301 -33.60 21.71 9.65
C THR A 301 -33.35 21.71 8.13
N HIS A 302 -32.51 20.79 7.65
CA HIS A 302 -32.15 20.67 6.23
C HIS A 302 -32.61 19.33 5.64
N ASP A 303 -32.98 19.32 4.36
CA ASP A 303 -33.13 18.07 3.60
C ASP A 303 -31.76 17.59 3.12
N VAL A 304 -31.36 16.39 3.53
CA VAL A 304 -30.02 15.86 3.25
C VAL A 304 -30.07 14.54 2.49
N GLN A 305 -29.33 14.50 1.38
CA GLN A 305 -29.03 13.26 0.64
C GLN A 305 -27.52 13.11 0.44
N VAL A 306 -27.03 11.88 0.47
CA VAL A 306 -25.63 11.54 0.14
C VAL A 306 -25.62 10.67 -1.10
N TYR A 307 -24.87 11.08 -2.11
CA TYR A 307 -24.50 10.28 -3.27
C TYR A 307 -23.11 9.71 -3.06
N PHE A 308 -22.98 8.41 -3.29
CA PHE A 308 -21.72 7.66 -3.32
C PHE A 308 -21.63 6.89 -4.64
N GLY A 309 -20.58 7.16 -5.41
CA GLY A 309 -20.25 6.44 -6.63
C GLY A 309 -18.96 5.64 -6.44
N ALA A 310 -18.93 4.39 -6.90
CA ALA A 310 -17.72 3.59 -6.99
C ALA A 310 -17.51 3.13 -8.43
N SER A 311 -16.33 3.39 -8.97
CA SER A 311 -15.94 2.92 -10.30
C SER A 311 -15.77 1.41 -10.31
N SER A 312 -16.18 0.77 -11.41
CA SER A 312 -15.90 -0.64 -11.68
C SER A 312 -14.41 -0.93 -11.86
N ASP A 313 -13.57 0.09 -11.97
CA ASP A 313 -12.11 -0.07 -12.04
C ASP A 313 -11.51 -0.70 -10.76
N VAL A 314 -12.29 -0.79 -9.67
CA VAL A 314 -11.93 -1.58 -8.48
C VAL A 314 -11.76 -3.07 -8.81
N ALA A 315 -12.46 -3.57 -9.83
CA ALA A 315 -12.49 -4.99 -10.20
C ALA A 315 -11.69 -5.34 -11.47
N VAL A 316 -10.73 -4.49 -11.85
CA VAL A 316 -9.91 -4.71 -13.06
C VAL A 316 -8.44 -4.44 -12.81
N ASN A 317 -7.57 -5.12 -13.56
CA ASN A 317 -6.18 -4.72 -13.67
C ASN A 317 -6.16 -3.38 -14.40
N THR A 318 -6.53 -3.31 -15.67
CA THR A 318 -6.54 -2.04 -16.43
C THR A 318 -7.97 -1.57 -16.68
N SER A 319 -8.17 -0.24 -16.71
CA SER A 319 -9.50 0.38 -16.95
C SER A 319 -10.11 0.08 -18.33
N LYS A 320 -9.43 -0.73 -19.14
CA LYS A 320 -9.85 -1.17 -20.48
C LYS A 320 -10.44 -2.57 -20.51
N GLN A 321 -10.33 -3.28 -19.40
CA GLN A 321 -10.99 -4.57 -19.29
C GLN A 321 -12.50 -4.32 -19.21
N GLU A 322 -13.24 -5.04 -20.05
CA GLU A 322 -14.69 -4.99 -20.03
C GLU A 322 -15.17 -5.65 -18.73
N VAL A 323 -16.11 -4.97 -18.07
CA VAL A 323 -16.81 -5.46 -16.90
C VAL A 323 -18.28 -5.70 -17.22
N ALA A 324 -18.90 -6.59 -16.46
CA ALA A 324 -20.35 -6.63 -16.33
C ALA A 324 -20.72 -6.08 -14.94
N ALA A 325 -21.74 -5.23 -14.86
CA ALA A 325 -22.33 -4.75 -13.63
C ALA A 325 -23.81 -5.12 -13.57
N SER A 326 -24.30 -5.49 -12.39
CA SER A 326 -25.68 -5.96 -12.18
C SER A 326 -26.14 -5.71 -10.74
N VAL A 327 -27.41 -6.01 -10.45
CA VAL A 327 -28.02 -5.91 -9.12
C VAL A 327 -28.07 -7.31 -8.48
N ALA A 328 -27.77 -7.42 -7.19
CA ALA A 328 -27.70 -8.70 -6.45
C ALA A 328 -28.33 -8.64 -5.04
N ASN A 329 -29.51 -8.03 -4.90
CA ASN A 329 -30.11 -7.73 -3.59
C ASN A 329 -30.29 -8.93 -2.65
N THR A 330 -30.24 -8.67 -1.35
CA THR A 330 -30.56 -9.61 -0.26
C THR A 330 -31.81 -9.13 0.49
N SER A 331 -32.11 -9.74 1.65
CA SER A 331 -33.24 -9.31 2.49
C SER A 331 -33.06 -7.88 3.01
N ASN A 332 -31.90 -7.59 3.61
CA ASN A 332 -31.61 -6.30 4.24
C ASN A 332 -30.79 -5.35 3.36
N LEU A 333 -30.21 -5.81 2.25
CA LEU A 333 -29.33 -5.00 1.41
C LEU A 333 -29.80 -4.89 -0.04
N LYS A 334 -29.72 -3.68 -0.59
CA LYS A 334 -29.59 -3.47 -2.03
C LYS A 334 -28.11 -3.61 -2.38
N LEU A 335 -27.80 -4.43 -3.39
CA LEU A 335 -26.43 -4.68 -3.82
C LEU A 335 -26.25 -4.31 -5.29
N LEU A 336 -25.20 -3.55 -5.58
CA LEU A 336 -24.61 -3.47 -6.93
C LEU A 336 -23.36 -4.36 -6.98
N LYS A 337 -23.21 -5.12 -8.04
CA LYS A 337 -22.12 -6.08 -8.26
C LYS A 337 -21.42 -5.79 -9.58
N THR A 338 -20.09 -5.87 -9.63
CA THR A 338 -19.33 -5.81 -10.89
C THR A 338 -18.09 -6.68 -10.89
N GLY A 339 -17.64 -7.13 -12.05
CA GLY A 339 -16.39 -7.87 -12.26
C GLY A 339 -16.07 -7.97 -13.75
N THR A 340 -14.84 -8.35 -14.10
CA THR A 340 -14.47 -8.52 -15.51
C THR A 340 -15.35 -9.57 -16.20
N THR A 341 -15.56 -9.43 -17.50
CA THR A 341 -16.25 -10.47 -18.28
C THR A 341 -15.36 -11.68 -18.55
N SER A 342 -14.04 -11.51 -18.52
CA SER A 342 -13.07 -12.57 -18.80
C SER A 342 -12.76 -13.51 -17.64
N GLN A 343 -12.85 -13.03 -16.38
CA GLN A 343 -12.59 -13.81 -15.15
C GLN A 343 -11.34 -14.72 -15.24
N PRO A 344 -10.13 -14.20 -15.52
CA PRO A 344 -8.91 -14.99 -15.63
C PRO A 344 -8.34 -15.35 -14.24
N VAL A 345 -9.12 -16.11 -13.46
CA VAL A 345 -8.84 -16.50 -12.07
C VAL A 345 -7.41 -17.02 -11.94
N LEU A 346 -6.59 -16.33 -11.12
CA LEU A 346 -5.21 -16.67 -10.80
C LEU A 346 -4.25 -16.81 -12.01
N GLN A 347 -4.58 -16.23 -13.18
CA GLN A 347 -3.71 -16.34 -14.36
C GLN A 347 -2.58 -15.31 -14.37
N LYS A 348 -2.84 -14.10 -13.86
CA LYS A 348 -1.84 -13.02 -13.77
C LYS A 348 -1.07 -13.11 -12.45
N LYS A 349 0.22 -12.83 -12.52
CA LYS A 349 1.13 -12.80 -11.37
C LYS A 349 2.17 -11.71 -11.53
N GLY A 350 2.69 -11.20 -10.42
CA GLY A 350 3.75 -10.21 -10.41
C GLY A 350 3.38 -8.96 -9.65
N ASP A 351 4.23 -7.96 -9.83
CA ASP A 351 4.09 -6.68 -9.16
C ASP A 351 3.38 -5.63 -10.01
N ASP A 352 2.95 -4.54 -9.36
CA ASP A 352 2.15 -3.48 -9.99
C ASP A 352 0.93 -4.03 -10.76
N LEU A 353 0.27 -5.03 -10.17
CA LEU A 353 -0.96 -5.65 -10.67
C LEU A 353 -2.10 -5.43 -9.68
N ARG A 354 -3.29 -5.16 -10.22
CA ARG A 354 -4.56 -5.23 -9.50
C ARG A 354 -5.26 -6.53 -9.91
N ILE A 355 -6.26 -6.92 -9.13
CA ILE A 355 -7.10 -8.07 -9.44
C ILE A 355 -7.93 -7.81 -10.71
N ASP A 356 -8.16 -8.87 -11.48
CA ASP A 356 -9.05 -8.82 -12.62
C ASP A 356 -9.99 -10.03 -12.73
N TRP A 357 -10.17 -10.76 -11.63
CA TRP A 357 -11.18 -11.80 -11.46
C TRP A 357 -11.99 -11.54 -10.16
N GLY A 358 -13.03 -12.34 -9.94
CA GLY A 358 -13.94 -12.12 -8.83
C GLY A 358 -14.86 -10.92 -9.06
N TYR A 359 -15.47 -10.45 -7.97
CA TYR A 359 -16.52 -9.45 -8.02
C TYR A 359 -16.45 -8.44 -6.87
N PHE A 360 -16.57 -7.16 -7.22
CA PHE A 360 -16.74 -6.06 -6.28
C PHE A 360 -18.24 -5.78 -6.03
N TYR A 361 -18.58 -5.44 -4.79
CA TYR A 361 -19.94 -5.17 -4.33
C TYR A 361 -20.05 -3.83 -3.61
N VAL A 362 -21.16 -3.13 -3.84
CA VAL A 362 -21.59 -1.96 -3.06
C VAL A 362 -22.94 -2.28 -2.44
N GLY A 363 -22.96 -2.48 -1.12
CA GLY A 363 -24.15 -2.76 -0.33
C GLY A 363 -24.70 -1.54 0.39
N ALA A 364 -26.02 -1.41 0.43
CA ALA A 364 -26.71 -0.34 1.14
C ALA A 364 -28.06 -0.84 1.71
N PRO A 365 -28.61 -0.20 2.76
CA PRO A 365 -29.85 -0.64 3.38
C PRO A 365 -31.00 -0.80 2.37
N ASN A 366 -31.71 -1.93 2.42
CA ASN A 366 -32.87 -2.22 1.59
C ASN A 366 -34.14 -1.57 2.13
N ASP A 367 -34.18 -0.24 2.08
CA ASP A 367 -35.33 0.56 2.49
C ASP A 367 -35.70 1.62 1.42
N ASN A 368 -36.77 2.37 1.70
CA ASN A 368 -37.26 3.43 0.82
C ASN A 368 -36.37 4.70 0.82
N THR A 369 -35.33 4.73 1.64
CA THR A 369 -34.36 5.84 1.71
C THR A 369 -33.14 5.61 0.83
N THR A 370 -32.97 4.40 0.27
CA THR A 370 -31.84 4.04 -0.57
C THR A 370 -32.25 3.86 -2.03
N GLN A 371 -31.50 4.46 -2.95
CA GLN A 371 -31.59 4.21 -4.39
C GLN A 371 -30.23 3.76 -4.92
N GLN A 372 -30.20 2.71 -5.74
CA GLN A 372 -28.99 2.22 -6.40
C GLN A 372 -29.23 2.08 -7.91
N PHE A 373 -28.21 2.38 -8.70
CA PHE A 373 -28.27 2.32 -10.16
C PHE A 373 -26.87 2.25 -10.79
N ILE A 374 -26.79 1.71 -12.01
CA ILE A 374 -25.54 1.57 -12.76
C ILE A 374 -25.56 2.55 -13.93
N THR A 375 -24.45 3.26 -14.14
CA THR A 375 -24.26 4.15 -15.29
C THR A 375 -23.02 3.80 -16.07
N SER A 376 -22.99 4.23 -17.34
CA SER A 376 -21.87 4.03 -18.27
C SER A 376 -20.57 4.73 -17.87
N SER A 377 -20.62 5.66 -16.91
CA SER A 377 -19.47 6.41 -16.42
C SER A 377 -19.80 7.14 -15.12
N GLU A 378 -18.76 7.55 -14.40
CA GLU A 378 -18.85 8.47 -13.25
C GLU A 378 -19.58 9.78 -13.60
N THR A 379 -19.35 10.32 -14.81
CA THR A 379 -19.98 11.58 -15.26
C THR A 379 -21.49 11.43 -15.43
N SER A 380 -21.95 10.33 -16.03
CA SER A 380 -23.39 10.07 -16.18
C SER A 380 -24.05 9.74 -14.85
N GLY A 381 -23.34 9.11 -13.91
CA GLY A 381 -23.79 8.87 -12.54
C GLY A 381 -24.06 10.16 -11.77
N ILE A 382 -23.08 11.07 -11.77
CA ILE A 382 -23.20 12.41 -11.16
C ILE A 382 -24.35 13.19 -11.83
N ALA A 383 -24.44 13.19 -13.16
CA ALA A 383 -25.50 13.89 -13.89
C ALA A 383 -26.89 13.36 -13.54
N ALA A 384 -27.05 12.04 -13.37
CA ALA A 384 -28.30 11.42 -12.94
C ALA A 384 -28.73 11.91 -11.55
N PHE A 385 -27.80 11.99 -10.59
CA PHE A 385 -28.06 12.51 -9.24
C PHE A 385 -28.44 13.99 -9.25
N LEU A 386 -27.69 14.83 -9.98
CA LEU A 386 -27.97 16.28 -10.05
C LEU A 386 -29.33 16.60 -10.67
N ASN A 387 -29.75 15.83 -11.68
CA ASN A 387 -31.00 16.06 -12.38
C ASN A 387 -32.18 15.27 -11.79
N ASN A 388 -31.97 14.52 -10.70
CA ASN A 388 -32.95 13.61 -10.10
C ASN A 388 -33.54 12.62 -11.14
N LYS A 389 -32.71 12.16 -12.07
CA LYS A 389 -33.07 11.21 -13.14
C LYS A 389 -32.33 9.89 -12.91
N VAL A 390 -32.66 9.22 -11.82
CA VAL A 390 -32.13 7.91 -11.47
C VAL A 390 -32.91 6.85 -12.25
N GLN A 391 -32.25 6.21 -13.23
CA GLN A 391 -32.81 5.05 -13.92
C GLN A 391 -32.05 3.80 -13.48
N SER A 392 -32.76 2.87 -12.85
CA SER A 392 -32.22 1.55 -12.56
C SER A 392 -32.08 0.80 -13.89
N THR A 393 -30.85 0.58 -14.32
CA THR A 393 -30.52 -0.36 -15.38
C THR A 393 -30.35 -1.74 -14.76
N GLY A 394 -30.69 -2.80 -15.51
CA GLY A 394 -30.46 -4.18 -15.10
C GLY A 394 -28.97 -4.53 -15.17
N SER A 395 -28.63 -5.52 -16.00
CA SER A 395 -27.22 -5.82 -16.29
C SER A 395 -26.68 -4.89 -17.38
N VAL A 396 -25.50 -4.31 -17.16
CA VAL A 396 -24.80 -3.42 -18.10
C VAL A 396 -23.39 -3.94 -18.30
N LYS A 397 -22.89 -3.90 -19.54
CA LYS A 397 -21.48 -4.15 -19.86
C LYS A 397 -20.81 -2.87 -20.35
N GLY A 398 -19.52 -2.76 -20.10
CA GLY A 398 -18.71 -1.65 -20.57
C GLY A 398 -17.39 -1.55 -19.82
N ASN A 399 -16.74 -0.41 -19.92
CA ASN A 399 -15.50 -0.08 -19.21
C ASN A 399 -15.77 1.07 -18.24
N SER A 400 -15.10 1.06 -17.08
CA SER A 400 -15.21 2.13 -16.07
C SER A 400 -16.67 2.54 -15.80
N LEU A 401 -17.55 1.54 -15.64
CA LEU A 401 -18.94 1.73 -15.21
C LEU A 401 -18.95 2.32 -13.80
N GLU A 402 -20.03 3.02 -13.45
CA GLU A 402 -20.19 3.56 -12.10
C GLU A 402 -21.32 2.85 -11.36
N LEU A 403 -21.02 2.37 -10.15
CA LEU A 403 -21.96 1.79 -9.21
C LEU A 403 -22.43 2.90 -8.27
N ASN A 404 -23.64 3.40 -8.48
CA ASN A 404 -24.14 4.60 -7.80
C ASN A 404 -25.10 4.23 -6.68
N THR A 405 -24.91 4.83 -5.50
CA THR A 405 -25.81 4.74 -4.35
C THR A 405 -26.21 6.14 -3.89
N VAL A 406 -27.51 6.38 -3.69
CA VAL A 406 -28.06 7.59 -3.08
C VAL A 406 -28.77 7.22 -1.79
N LEU A 407 -28.33 7.78 -0.68
CA LEU A 407 -28.91 7.65 0.65
C LEU A 407 -29.65 8.93 1.02
N ASN A 408 -30.93 8.82 1.36
CA ASN A 408 -31.72 9.91 1.90
C ASN A 408 -31.65 9.92 3.44
N LEU A 409 -30.92 10.87 4.01
CA LEU A 409 -30.84 11.06 5.47
C LEU A 409 -32.07 11.80 6.01
N GLY A 410 -32.89 12.37 5.11
CA GLY A 410 -34.12 13.08 5.44
C GLY A 410 -33.84 14.45 6.07
N LYS A 411 -34.70 14.82 7.03
CA LYS A 411 -34.62 16.08 7.77
C LYS A 411 -33.53 15.99 8.86
N VAL A 412 -32.42 16.68 8.65
CA VAL A 412 -31.29 16.77 9.58
C VAL A 412 -31.40 18.07 10.38
N SER A 413 -31.32 17.97 11.72
CA SER A 413 -31.36 19.10 12.67
C SER A 413 -30.15 19.01 13.59
N SER A 414 -30.21 19.55 14.82
CA SER A 414 -29.13 19.41 15.80
C SER A 414 -28.89 17.97 16.25
N SER A 415 -29.87 17.07 16.06
CA SER A 415 -29.68 15.63 16.28
C SER A 415 -29.07 14.98 15.05
N SER A 416 -27.94 14.31 15.23
CA SER A 416 -27.20 13.65 14.16
C SER A 416 -28.00 12.54 13.48
N LYS A 417 -27.88 12.43 12.16
CA LYS A 417 -28.45 11.34 11.35
C LYS A 417 -27.33 10.55 10.70
N GLU A 418 -27.33 9.24 10.91
CA GLU A 418 -26.31 8.33 10.41
C GLU A 418 -26.89 7.29 9.45
N LYS A 419 -26.16 7.01 8.38
CA LYS A 419 -26.37 5.91 7.45
C LYS A 419 -24.99 5.38 7.04
N PHE A 420 -24.90 4.11 6.63
CA PHE A 420 -23.67 3.53 6.12
C PHE A 420 -23.92 2.75 4.82
N ILE A 421 -22.82 2.47 4.12
CA ILE A 421 -22.75 1.51 3.03
C ILE A 421 -21.62 0.51 3.30
N GLU A 422 -21.67 -0.62 2.61
CA GLU A 422 -20.67 -1.67 2.62
C GLU A 422 -19.98 -1.73 1.26
N LEU A 423 -18.67 -1.88 1.28
CA LEU A 423 -17.88 -2.22 0.11
C LEU A 423 -17.28 -3.59 0.35
N GLY A 424 -17.54 -4.54 -0.54
CA GLY A 424 -17.01 -5.89 -0.41
C GLY A 424 -16.41 -6.43 -1.69
N TYR A 425 -15.51 -7.40 -1.56
CA TYR A 425 -14.88 -8.06 -2.71
C TYR A 425 -14.89 -9.57 -2.54
N ASP A 426 -15.35 -10.30 -3.56
CA ASP A 426 -15.32 -11.75 -3.64
C ASP A 426 -14.30 -12.19 -4.69
N GLU A 427 -13.10 -12.55 -4.24
CA GLU A 427 -12.04 -13.05 -5.12
C GLU A 427 -12.31 -14.48 -5.60
N GLN A 428 -13.27 -15.20 -4.99
CA GLN A 428 -13.56 -16.63 -5.17
C GLN A 428 -12.41 -17.56 -4.75
N TYR A 429 -11.21 -17.34 -5.29
CA TYR A 429 -9.93 -17.93 -4.91
C TYR A 429 -8.91 -16.83 -4.72
N MET A 430 -8.16 -16.90 -3.61
CA MET A 430 -7.22 -15.85 -3.20
C MET A 430 -5.82 -16.11 -3.74
N VAL A 431 -5.35 -17.37 -3.66
CA VAL A 431 -3.99 -17.79 -4.07
C VAL A 431 -3.98 -19.21 -4.63
N GLN A 432 -2.93 -19.55 -5.37
CA GLN A 432 -2.60 -20.94 -5.69
C GLN A 432 -1.40 -21.37 -4.84
N TYR A 433 -1.51 -22.46 -4.09
CA TYR A 433 -0.49 -22.99 -3.21
C TYR A 433 -0.10 -24.40 -3.67
N PHE A 434 1.13 -24.57 -4.14
CA PHE A 434 1.64 -25.80 -4.74
C PHE A 434 0.64 -26.45 -5.71
N HIS A 435 0.15 -25.65 -6.65
CA HIS A 435 -0.84 -26.01 -7.67
C HIS A 435 -2.26 -26.32 -7.17
N HIS A 436 -2.56 -26.03 -5.90
CA HIS A 436 -3.92 -26.06 -5.35
C HIS A 436 -4.48 -24.65 -5.23
N ASN A 437 -5.60 -24.36 -5.89
CA ASN A 437 -6.30 -23.09 -5.71
C ASN A 437 -6.99 -23.06 -4.35
N LEU A 438 -6.65 -22.08 -3.52
CA LEU A 438 -7.18 -21.94 -2.16
C LEU A 438 -8.22 -20.83 -2.11
N ARG A 439 -9.32 -21.13 -1.42
CA ARG A 439 -10.36 -20.15 -1.10
C ARG A 439 -9.90 -19.25 0.06
N PRO A 440 -10.38 -18.00 0.12
CA PRO A 440 -10.12 -17.12 1.26
C PRO A 440 -10.69 -17.73 2.56
N TRP A 441 -10.10 -17.41 3.71
CA TRP A 441 -10.45 -18.03 4.99
C TRP A 441 -11.95 -17.95 5.34
N TRP A 442 -12.61 -16.82 5.07
CA TRP A 442 -14.05 -16.64 5.29
C TRP A 442 -14.93 -17.63 4.50
N ASN A 443 -14.40 -18.20 3.41
CA ASN A 443 -15.07 -19.20 2.58
C ASN A 443 -14.21 -20.44 2.32
N LYS A 444 -13.35 -20.82 3.25
CA LYS A 444 -12.40 -21.93 3.06
C LYS A 444 -13.09 -23.25 2.72
N ASP A 445 -14.28 -23.47 3.28
CA ASP A 445 -15.08 -24.69 3.05
C ASP A 445 -16.00 -24.60 1.81
N GLY A 446 -16.07 -23.44 1.15
CA GLY A 446 -16.96 -23.22 -0.01
C GLY A 446 -18.46 -23.17 0.31
N ASN A 447 -18.81 -23.11 1.60
CA ASN A 447 -20.19 -23.18 2.09
C ASN A 447 -20.80 -21.80 2.43
N SER A 448 -20.06 -20.70 2.22
CA SER A 448 -20.54 -19.33 2.40
C SER A 448 -20.63 -18.61 1.06
N SER A 449 -21.48 -17.58 0.98
CA SER A 449 -21.48 -16.61 -0.13
C SER A 449 -21.08 -15.22 0.35
N ILE A 450 -20.67 -14.35 -0.58
CA ILE A 450 -20.35 -12.95 -0.26
C ILE A 450 -21.60 -12.17 0.17
N GLU A 451 -22.77 -12.49 -0.39
CA GLU A 451 -24.04 -11.90 0.03
C GLU A 451 -24.38 -12.23 1.48
N GLN A 452 -24.08 -13.46 1.94
CA GLN A 452 -24.22 -13.83 3.35
C GLN A 452 -23.23 -13.08 4.24
N GLN A 453 -22.00 -12.86 3.78
CA GLN A 453 -21.00 -12.08 4.53
C GLN A 453 -21.38 -10.60 4.62
N LEU A 454 -21.95 -10.02 3.57
CA LEU A 454 -22.49 -8.65 3.57
C LEU A 454 -23.69 -8.55 4.53
N GLU A 455 -24.64 -9.49 4.48
CA GLU A 455 -25.73 -9.55 5.48
C GLU A 455 -25.22 -9.66 6.91
N THR A 456 -24.20 -10.50 7.15
CA THR A 456 -23.60 -10.64 8.47
C THR A 456 -22.91 -9.34 8.90
N ALA A 457 -22.16 -8.69 8.00
CA ALA A 457 -21.54 -7.39 8.25
C ALA A 457 -22.59 -6.31 8.59
N TYR A 458 -23.70 -6.27 7.86
CA TYR A 458 -24.79 -5.33 8.08
C TYR A 458 -25.40 -5.48 9.48
N ASN A 459 -25.68 -6.72 9.87
CA ASN A 459 -26.24 -7.02 11.19
C ASN A 459 -25.23 -6.76 12.32
N ASP A 460 -23.95 -6.98 12.06
CA ASP A 460 -22.87 -6.80 13.03
C ASP A 460 -22.37 -5.36 13.15
N TYR A 461 -22.77 -4.44 12.27
CA TYR A 461 -22.18 -3.10 12.09
C TYR A 461 -21.85 -2.41 13.42
N ASN A 462 -22.84 -2.24 14.30
CA ASN A 462 -22.64 -1.55 15.58
C ASN A 462 -21.59 -2.25 16.45
N SER A 463 -21.67 -3.58 16.57
CA SER A 463 -20.74 -4.36 17.39
C SER A 463 -19.31 -4.32 16.85
N VAL A 464 -19.15 -4.31 15.52
CA VAL A 464 -17.84 -4.25 14.87
C VAL A 464 -17.22 -2.87 15.03
N VAL A 465 -18.00 -1.79 14.86
CA VAL A 465 -17.54 -0.42 15.09
C VAL A 465 -17.13 -0.22 16.55
N GLU A 466 -17.88 -0.76 17.50
CA GLU A 466 -17.49 -0.73 18.92
C GLU A 466 -16.17 -1.44 19.19
N LYS A 467 -15.97 -2.64 18.63
CA LYS A 467 -14.69 -3.38 18.73
C LYS A 467 -13.53 -2.62 18.11
N CYS A 468 -13.73 -2.00 16.94
CA CYS A 468 -12.74 -1.16 16.27
C CYS A 468 -12.34 0.03 17.16
N ASN A 469 -13.32 0.79 17.67
CA ASN A 469 -13.06 1.92 18.55
C ASN A 469 -12.30 1.52 19.83
N ALA A 470 -12.65 0.37 20.42
CA ALA A 470 -11.97 -0.14 21.60
C ALA A 470 -10.51 -0.51 21.29
N PHE A 471 -10.28 -1.24 20.21
CA PHE A 471 -8.94 -1.63 19.77
C PHE A 471 -8.08 -0.42 19.40
N ASP A 472 -8.59 0.50 18.59
CA ASP A 472 -7.86 1.72 18.18
C ASP A 472 -7.39 2.52 19.41
N LYS A 473 -8.27 2.69 20.39
CA LYS A 473 -7.95 3.38 21.65
C LYS A 473 -6.88 2.62 22.45
N GLN A 474 -7.01 1.31 22.59
CA GLN A 474 -6.08 0.49 23.35
C GLN A 474 -4.68 0.51 22.71
N MET A 475 -4.59 0.21 21.42
CA MET A 475 -3.32 0.17 20.68
C MET A 475 -2.58 1.50 20.79
N TYR A 476 -3.30 2.61 20.55
CA TYR A 476 -2.71 3.94 20.65
C TYR A 476 -2.16 4.23 22.04
N GLN A 477 -2.91 3.90 23.10
CA GLN A 477 -2.46 4.11 24.48
C GLN A 477 -1.23 3.27 24.84
N GLU A 478 -1.19 2.02 24.41
CA GLU A 478 -0.03 1.13 24.60
C GLU A 478 1.21 1.64 23.85
N ALA A 479 1.04 2.12 22.61
CA ALA A 479 2.12 2.72 21.84
C ALA A 479 2.63 4.03 22.46
N VAL A 480 1.73 4.92 22.93
CA VAL A 480 2.12 6.14 23.65
C VAL A 480 2.93 5.81 24.90
N ALA A 481 2.51 4.80 25.67
CA ALA A 481 3.23 4.35 26.84
C ALA A 481 4.64 3.88 26.45
N ALA A 482 4.75 3.00 25.45
CA ALA A 482 5.99 2.40 24.99
C ALA A 482 6.99 3.41 24.40
N GLY A 483 6.53 4.36 23.57
CA GLY A 483 7.42 5.16 22.72
C GLY A 483 7.01 6.61 22.43
N GLY A 484 5.92 7.10 23.05
CA GLY A 484 5.48 8.50 22.89
C GLY A 484 4.46 8.70 21.77
N GLU A 485 4.02 9.96 21.59
CA GLU A 485 2.90 10.29 20.69
C GLU A 485 3.25 10.14 19.20
N ASP A 486 4.45 10.56 18.80
CA ASP A 486 4.95 10.40 17.43
C ASP A 486 5.04 8.93 17.04
N TYR A 487 5.52 8.09 17.96
CA TYR A 487 5.58 6.64 17.78
C TYR A 487 4.19 6.02 17.62
N ALA A 488 3.23 6.39 18.48
CA ALA A 488 1.86 5.89 18.39
C ALA A 488 1.20 6.23 17.05
N LYS A 489 1.42 7.45 16.54
CA LYS A 489 0.92 7.86 15.21
C LYS A 489 1.57 7.07 14.07
N LEU A 490 2.84 6.70 14.18
CA LEU A 490 3.50 5.82 13.21
C LEU A 490 2.90 4.40 13.26
N CYS A 491 2.60 3.86 14.45
CA CYS A 491 1.92 2.57 14.60
C CYS A 491 0.51 2.58 13.97
N ASP A 492 -0.27 3.65 14.15
CA ASP A 492 -1.57 3.84 13.49
C ASP A 492 -1.45 3.79 11.95
N LEU A 493 -0.42 4.44 11.39
CA LEU A 493 -0.17 4.43 9.94
C LEU A 493 0.21 3.04 9.42
N ALA A 494 1.00 2.30 10.18
CA ALA A 494 1.55 1.02 9.77
C ALA A 494 0.54 -0.13 9.83
N TYR A 495 -0.41 -0.11 10.77
CA TYR A 495 -1.24 -1.27 11.12
C TYR A 495 -1.99 -1.87 9.92
N ARG A 496 -2.95 -1.10 9.34
CA ARG A 496 -3.78 -1.58 8.22
C ARG A 496 -2.96 -1.90 6.97
N GLN A 497 -1.92 -1.11 6.70
CA GLN A 497 -1.00 -1.35 5.59
C GLN A 497 -0.33 -2.71 5.73
N SER A 498 0.19 -3.02 6.92
CA SER A 498 0.91 -4.27 7.15
C SER A 498 0.00 -5.48 6.97
N VAL A 499 -1.22 -5.44 7.51
CA VAL A 499 -2.16 -6.56 7.41
C VAL A 499 -2.63 -6.74 5.97
N ALA A 500 -2.99 -5.67 5.28
CA ALA A 500 -3.52 -5.73 3.91
C ALA A 500 -2.51 -6.24 2.87
N ALA A 501 -1.22 -6.36 3.19
CA ALA A 501 -0.23 -6.95 2.30
C ALA A 501 -0.26 -8.51 2.28
N HIS A 502 -1.27 -9.16 2.89
CA HIS A 502 -1.33 -10.62 3.02
C HIS A 502 -2.64 -11.24 2.50
N ALA A 503 -2.54 -12.51 2.14
CA ALA A 503 -3.65 -13.41 1.89
C ALA A 503 -3.83 -14.39 3.05
N LEU A 504 -5.02 -14.45 3.65
CA LEU A 504 -5.37 -15.39 4.72
C LEU A 504 -6.18 -16.57 4.17
N VAL A 505 -5.56 -17.74 4.11
CA VAL A 505 -6.15 -18.98 3.57
C VAL A 505 -5.83 -20.18 4.47
N GLN A 506 -6.41 -21.34 4.15
CA GLN A 506 -6.12 -22.60 4.83
C GLN A 506 -5.34 -23.55 3.90
N SER A 507 -4.26 -24.14 4.39
CA SER A 507 -3.49 -25.15 3.64
C SER A 507 -4.33 -26.42 3.42
N PRO A 508 -3.99 -27.26 2.42
CA PRO A 508 -4.62 -28.59 2.27
C PRO A 508 -4.51 -29.49 3.51
N LYS A 509 -3.57 -29.22 4.42
CA LYS A 509 -3.41 -29.93 5.69
C LYS A 509 -4.22 -29.32 6.84
N GLY A 510 -4.95 -28.24 6.59
CA GLY A 510 -5.78 -27.56 7.59
C GLY A 510 -5.08 -26.45 8.36
N GLU A 511 -3.83 -26.13 8.04
CA GLU A 511 -3.04 -25.09 8.73
C GLU A 511 -3.39 -23.69 8.24
N ILE A 512 -3.14 -22.69 9.08
CA ILE A 512 -3.22 -21.28 8.65
C ILE A 512 -2.10 -21.02 7.66
N LEU A 513 -2.42 -20.35 6.55
CA LEU A 513 -1.45 -19.71 5.67
C LEU A 513 -1.78 -18.22 5.63
N PHE A 514 -0.77 -17.40 5.91
CA PHE A 514 -0.88 -15.95 5.91
C PHE A 514 0.21 -15.36 5.02
N LEU A 515 -0.03 -15.43 3.72
CA LEU A 515 1.00 -15.28 2.69
C LEU A 515 1.11 -13.81 2.26
N SER A 516 2.25 -13.18 2.46
CA SER A 516 2.48 -11.80 2.01
C SER A 516 2.61 -11.73 0.49
N LYS A 517 2.22 -10.59 -0.10
CA LYS A 517 2.79 -10.10 -1.36
C LYS A 517 3.88 -9.09 -1.03
N GLU A 518 5.02 -9.21 -1.71
CA GLU A 518 6.05 -8.19 -1.71
C GLU A 518 5.66 -7.00 -2.61
N ASN A 519 4.78 -6.14 -2.08
CA ASN A 519 4.21 -5.01 -2.82
C ASN A 519 5.26 -3.99 -3.30
N PHE A 520 5.15 -3.59 -4.56
CA PHE A 520 5.97 -2.53 -5.17
C PHE A 520 7.49 -2.78 -5.09
N SER A 521 7.88 -4.04 -5.29
CA SER A 521 9.23 -4.60 -5.39
C SER A 521 9.27 -5.55 -6.60
N ASN A 522 9.32 -6.87 -6.39
CA ASN A 522 9.28 -7.91 -7.43
C ASN A 522 7.97 -8.72 -7.44
N GLY A 523 7.08 -8.51 -6.45
CA GLY A 523 5.80 -9.21 -6.34
C GLY A 523 5.91 -10.67 -5.90
N SER A 524 7.00 -11.05 -5.23
CA SER A 524 7.16 -12.39 -4.63
C SER A 524 6.07 -12.68 -3.58
N ILE A 525 5.71 -13.96 -3.44
CA ILE A 525 4.73 -14.42 -2.44
C ILE A 525 5.43 -15.13 -1.30
N ASN A 526 5.05 -14.78 -0.07
CA ASN A 526 5.57 -15.35 1.16
C ASN A 526 7.09 -15.22 1.30
N THR A 527 7.62 -14.04 0.95
CA THR A 527 9.04 -13.76 1.08
C THR A 527 9.47 -13.75 2.55
N VAL A 528 10.54 -14.47 2.89
CA VAL A 528 10.98 -14.70 4.27
C VAL A 528 11.58 -13.43 4.88
N ASP A 529 12.39 -12.70 4.13
CA ASP A 529 12.99 -11.44 4.54
C ASP A 529 12.00 -10.26 4.57
N ILE A 530 10.75 -10.48 4.13
CA ILE A 530 9.58 -9.62 4.37
C ILE A 530 8.82 -10.04 5.62
N THR A 531 8.70 -11.34 5.83
CA THR A 531 8.08 -11.93 7.02
C THR A 531 8.80 -11.46 8.27
N TYR A 532 10.13 -11.55 8.28
CA TYR A 532 10.98 -11.18 9.43
C TYR A 532 10.77 -9.75 9.95
N PRO A 533 10.87 -8.68 9.13
CA PRO A 533 10.58 -7.32 9.60
C PRO A 533 9.12 -7.13 10.03
N SER A 534 8.16 -7.83 9.42
CA SER A 534 6.73 -7.68 9.76
C SER A 534 6.33 -8.38 11.07
N ALA A 535 7.12 -9.35 11.52
CA ALA A 535 6.85 -10.22 12.66
C ALA A 535 6.40 -9.52 13.96
N PRO A 536 6.94 -8.35 14.36
CA PRO A 536 6.61 -7.76 15.65
C PRO A 536 5.13 -7.48 15.88
N MET A 537 4.43 -6.97 14.87
CA MET A 537 2.99 -6.69 14.96
C MET A 537 2.19 -7.98 15.17
N TYR A 538 2.54 -9.06 14.48
CA TYR A 538 1.79 -10.31 14.58
C TYR A 538 2.06 -11.02 15.90
N LEU A 539 3.29 -11.01 16.41
CA LEU A 539 3.61 -11.49 17.76
C LEU A 539 2.88 -10.70 18.86
N MET A 540 2.67 -9.41 18.64
CA MET A 540 1.93 -8.55 19.56
C MET A 540 0.47 -8.96 19.70
N TYR A 541 -0.20 -9.37 18.63
CA TYR A 541 -1.65 -9.56 18.64
C TYR A 541 -2.11 -11.00 18.42
N ASN A 542 -1.43 -11.77 17.56
CA ASN A 542 -1.78 -13.14 17.25
C ASN A 542 -0.57 -13.93 16.66
N PRO A 543 0.21 -14.65 17.50
CA PRO A 543 1.34 -15.45 17.04
C PRO A 543 1.01 -16.52 15.99
N ASP A 544 -0.24 -16.98 15.90
CA ASP A 544 -0.66 -17.96 14.88
C ASP A 544 -0.57 -17.37 13.46
N LEU A 545 -0.67 -16.05 13.29
CA LEU A 545 -0.46 -15.41 12.00
C LEU A 545 1.01 -15.47 11.56
N LEU A 546 1.96 -15.33 12.50
CA LEU A 546 3.39 -15.49 12.17
C LEU A 546 3.72 -16.96 11.87
N LYS A 547 3.10 -17.92 12.56
CA LYS A 547 3.16 -19.34 12.13
C LYS A 547 2.62 -19.48 10.70
N GLY A 548 1.49 -18.83 10.39
CA GLY A 548 0.90 -18.82 9.06
C GLY A 548 1.82 -18.27 7.95
N MET A 549 2.72 -17.34 8.28
CA MET A 549 3.74 -16.84 7.35
C MET A 549 4.91 -17.81 7.16
N LEU A 550 5.18 -18.70 8.13
CA LEU A 550 6.28 -19.65 8.10
C LEU A 550 5.88 -21.04 7.61
N ASN A 551 4.63 -21.46 7.81
CA ASN A 551 4.13 -22.80 7.46
C ASN A 551 4.44 -23.18 6.01
N GLY A 552 4.28 -22.25 5.07
CA GLY A 552 4.57 -22.51 3.66
C GLY A 552 6.05 -22.79 3.37
N ILE A 553 6.96 -22.12 4.09
CA ILE A 553 8.42 -22.26 3.96
C ILE A 553 8.90 -23.58 4.57
N TYR A 554 8.36 -23.95 5.73
CA TYR A 554 8.58 -25.25 6.34
C TYR A 554 8.10 -26.36 5.41
N GLU A 555 6.85 -26.30 4.92
CA GLU A 555 6.32 -27.32 4.01
C GLU A 555 7.19 -27.47 2.76
N TYR A 556 7.66 -26.36 2.18
CA TYR A 556 8.48 -26.42 0.96
C TYR A 556 9.77 -27.23 1.16
N SER A 557 10.39 -27.08 2.33
CA SER A 557 11.62 -27.79 2.71
C SER A 557 11.33 -29.23 3.14
N GLU A 558 10.35 -29.42 4.03
CA GLU A 558 9.97 -30.73 4.60
C GLU A 558 9.43 -31.69 3.54
N SER A 559 8.76 -31.18 2.51
CA SER A 559 8.27 -32.00 1.40
C SER A 559 9.38 -32.41 0.42
N GLY A 560 10.62 -31.92 0.59
CA GLY A 560 11.75 -32.18 -0.29
C GLY A 560 11.69 -31.46 -1.65
N LYS A 561 10.75 -30.51 -1.82
CA LYS A 561 10.65 -29.67 -3.03
C LYS A 561 11.73 -28.58 -3.03
N TRP A 562 12.17 -28.17 -1.84
CA TRP A 562 13.37 -27.37 -1.62
C TRP A 562 14.43 -28.21 -0.89
N GLN A 563 15.58 -28.41 -1.51
CA GLN A 563 16.61 -29.37 -1.03
C GLN A 563 17.87 -28.69 -0.49
N LYS A 564 17.91 -27.35 -0.45
CA LYS A 564 19.07 -26.61 0.03
C LYS A 564 19.11 -26.60 1.57
N PRO A 565 20.30 -26.48 2.19
CA PRO A 565 20.46 -26.55 3.65
C PRO A 565 20.10 -25.24 4.38
N PHE A 566 19.24 -24.41 3.78
CA PHE A 566 18.75 -23.13 4.27
C PHE A 566 17.35 -22.90 3.70
N PRO A 567 16.49 -22.06 4.31
CA PRO A 567 15.15 -21.78 3.78
C PRO A 567 15.17 -21.15 2.39
N ALA A 568 14.10 -21.36 1.61
CA ALA A 568 13.88 -20.64 0.37
C ALA A 568 13.57 -19.15 0.66
N HIS A 569 13.90 -18.27 -0.30
CA HIS A 569 13.60 -16.84 -0.21
C HIS A 569 12.09 -16.57 -0.22
N ASP A 570 11.39 -17.22 -1.15
CA ASP A 570 9.96 -17.05 -1.39
C ASP A 570 9.32 -18.37 -1.84
N LEU A 571 7.99 -18.36 -2.01
CA LEU A 571 7.24 -19.48 -2.57
C LEU A 571 6.82 -19.26 -4.03
N GLY A 572 7.27 -18.19 -4.68
CA GLY A 572 7.00 -17.87 -6.07
C GLY A 572 6.59 -16.42 -6.27
N THR A 573 5.69 -16.19 -7.22
CA THR A 573 5.25 -14.83 -7.57
C THR A 573 3.75 -14.70 -7.34
N TYR A 574 3.34 -13.72 -6.52
CA TYR A 574 1.95 -13.55 -6.09
C TYR A 574 1.00 -13.41 -7.29
N PRO A 575 -0.14 -14.14 -7.33
CA PRO A 575 -0.72 -14.97 -6.27
C PRO A 575 -0.36 -16.47 -6.34
N LEU A 576 0.72 -16.84 -7.04
CA LEU A 576 1.14 -18.23 -7.28
C LEU A 576 2.32 -18.64 -6.39
N ALA A 577 2.02 -19.36 -5.30
CA ALA A 577 2.99 -19.98 -4.41
C ALA A 577 3.38 -21.41 -4.88
N ASN A 578 4.10 -21.50 -6.01
CA ASN A 578 4.45 -22.77 -6.68
C ASN A 578 5.96 -23.12 -6.65
N GLY A 579 6.76 -22.41 -5.87
CA GLY A 579 8.21 -22.57 -5.75
C GLY A 579 8.98 -21.28 -6.07
N GLN A 580 10.19 -21.17 -5.52
CA GLN A 580 10.99 -19.93 -5.53
C GLN A 580 11.21 -19.36 -6.94
N THR A 581 11.06 -18.04 -7.11
CA THR A 581 11.30 -17.35 -8.40
C THR A 581 12.32 -16.21 -8.37
N TYR A 582 12.77 -15.75 -7.20
CA TYR A 582 13.72 -14.62 -7.07
C TYR A 582 15.11 -14.83 -7.71
N GLY A 583 15.46 -16.08 -8.08
CA GLY A 583 16.64 -16.38 -8.90
C GLY A 583 17.99 -16.41 -8.16
N GLU A 584 18.13 -15.71 -7.05
CA GLU A 584 19.31 -15.70 -6.17
C GLU A 584 19.00 -16.31 -4.80
N ASP A 585 20.04 -16.83 -4.12
CA ASP A 585 19.91 -17.36 -2.76
C ASP A 585 20.41 -16.35 -1.71
N MET A 586 19.75 -16.31 -0.54
CA MET A 586 20.19 -15.53 0.63
C MET A 586 20.38 -16.44 1.86
N PRO A 587 21.36 -17.35 1.85
CA PRO A 587 21.34 -18.51 2.74
C PRO A 587 21.51 -18.19 4.23
N VAL A 588 22.40 -17.25 4.59
CA VAL A 588 22.57 -16.82 6.00
C VAL A 588 21.38 -15.96 6.45
N GLU A 589 20.89 -15.12 5.55
CA GLU A 589 19.76 -14.22 5.79
C GLU A 589 18.50 -15.01 6.12
N GLU A 590 18.09 -15.94 5.24
CA GLU A 590 16.83 -16.68 5.42
C GLU A 590 16.90 -17.71 6.53
N ALA A 591 18.03 -18.38 6.70
CA ALA A 591 18.22 -19.28 7.84
C ALA A 591 18.11 -18.50 9.16
N GLY A 592 18.73 -17.31 9.24
CA GLY A 592 18.61 -16.43 10.39
C GLY A 592 17.18 -15.96 10.64
N ASN A 593 16.50 -15.50 9.59
CA ASN A 593 15.13 -15.00 9.63
C ASN A 593 14.16 -16.04 10.21
N VAL A 594 14.13 -17.25 9.64
CA VAL A 594 13.17 -18.29 10.06
C VAL A 594 13.46 -18.81 11.46
N VAL A 595 14.75 -19.02 11.82
CA VAL A 595 15.12 -19.51 13.15
C VAL A 595 14.76 -18.49 14.23
N ILE A 596 15.06 -17.20 14.02
CA ILE A 596 14.71 -16.13 14.97
C ILE A 596 13.20 -15.97 15.06
N ALA A 597 12.47 -15.92 13.94
CA ALA A 597 11.01 -15.78 13.95
C ALA A 597 10.33 -16.95 14.69
N THR A 598 10.84 -18.18 14.51
CA THR A 598 10.33 -19.37 15.21
C THR A 598 10.60 -19.30 16.71
N ALA A 599 11.78 -18.83 17.12
CA ALA A 599 12.10 -18.59 18.52
C ALA A 599 11.25 -17.47 19.13
N ALA A 600 10.94 -16.43 18.36
CA ALA A 600 10.06 -15.34 18.78
C ALA A 600 8.62 -15.82 19.00
N ILE A 601 8.11 -16.72 18.15
CA ILE A 601 6.85 -17.43 18.39
C ILE A 601 6.94 -18.18 19.71
N ALA A 602 7.99 -18.98 19.91
CA ALA A 602 8.14 -19.78 21.13
C ALA A 602 8.14 -18.90 22.40
N LYS A 603 8.85 -17.76 22.35
CA LYS A 603 8.88 -16.76 23.42
C LYS A 603 7.50 -16.17 23.70
N ALA A 604 6.76 -15.79 22.65
CA ALA A 604 5.42 -15.21 22.78
C ALA A 604 4.39 -16.21 23.32
N GLU A 605 4.53 -17.50 22.99
CA GLU A 605 3.65 -18.58 23.46
C GLU A 605 4.08 -19.19 24.80
N GLY A 606 5.28 -18.86 25.29
CA GLY A 606 5.87 -19.45 26.49
C GLY A 606 6.26 -20.93 26.35
N ASN A 607 6.26 -21.49 25.14
CA ASN A 607 6.61 -22.88 24.86
C ASN A 607 7.17 -23.04 23.43
N ALA A 608 7.96 -24.08 23.18
CA ALA A 608 8.59 -24.33 21.87
C ALA A 608 7.86 -25.41 21.04
N ASN A 609 6.54 -25.60 21.24
CA ASN A 609 5.80 -26.68 20.58
C ASN A 609 5.76 -26.53 19.05
N TYR A 610 5.66 -25.31 18.53
CA TYR A 610 5.73 -25.05 17.10
C TYR A 610 7.12 -25.43 16.55
N ALA A 611 8.20 -24.97 17.20
CA ALA A 611 9.57 -25.33 16.84
C ALA A 611 9.81 -26.86 16.86
N LYS A 612 9.20 -27.58 17.79
CA LYS A 612 9.30 -29.05 17.89
C LYS A 612 8.79 -29.76 16.63
N GLN A 613 7.76 -29.23 15.98
CA GLN A 613 7.20 -29.82 14.75
C GLN A 613 8.20 -29.78 13.60
N HIS A 614 9.00 -28.70 13.54
CA HIS A 614 9.95 -28.40 12.47
C HIS A 614 11.42 -28.58 12.89
N TRP A 615 11.67 -29.33 13.98
CA TRP A 615 12.98 -29.36 14.65
C TRP A 615 14.11 -29.87 13.74
N LYS A 616 13.80 -30.79 12.84
CA LYS A 616 14.78 -31.37 11.93
C LYS A 616 15.32 -30.31 10.95
N GLU A 617 14.44 -29.56 10.31
CA GLU A 617 14.77 -28.50 9.37
C GLU A 617 15.46 -27.33 10.08
N LEU A 618 14.97 -26.92 11.24
CA LEU A 618 15.64 -25.94 12.11
C LEU A 618 17.08 -26.37 12.47
N SER A 619 17.30 -27.65 12.74
CA SER A 619 18.62 -28.20 13.06
C SER A 619 19.58 -28.14 11.86
N ILE A 620 19.07 -28.36 10.65
CA ILE A 620 19.86 -28.23 9.41
C ILE A 620 20.26 -26.77 9.20
N TRP A 621 19.31 -25.84 9.37
CA TRP A 621 19.56 -24.42 9.14
C TRP A 621 20.50 -23.81 10.18
N VAL A 622 20.37 -24.17 11.47
CA VAL A 622 21.32 -23.71 12.49
C VAL A 622 22.72 -24.33 12.32
N ASP A 623 22.81 -25.57 11.84
CA ASP A 623 24.10 -26.19 11.49
C ASP A 623 24.78 -25.44 10.33
N TYR A 624 24.02 -25.02 9.31
CA TYR A 624 24.53 -24.13 8.26
C TYR A 624 25.05 -22.81 8.84
N LEU A 625 24.27 -22.14 9.70
CA LEU A 625 24.66 -20.89 10.35
C LEU A 625 25.92 -21.05 11.23
N SER A 626 26.08 -22.19 11.91
CA SER A 626 27.27 -22.48 12.72
C SER A 626 28.57 -22.51 11.91
N LYS A 627 28.48 -22.79 10.61
CA LYS A 627 29.62 -22.92 9.69
C LYS A 627 29.87 -21.66 8.89
N ALA A 628 28.81 -21.01 8.42
CA ALA A 628 28.89 -19.88 7.48
C ALA A 628 28.51 -18.52 8.09
N GLY A 629 27.97 -18.50 9.31
CA GLY A 629 27.36 -17.32 9.91
C GLY A 629 28.32 -16.29 10.49
N LEU A 630 29.44 -16.72 11.10
CA LEU A 630 30.36 -15.79 11.77
C LEU A 630 31.02 -14.83 10.79
N ASP A 631 31.48 -15.33 9.64
CA ASP A 631 32.15 -14.55 8.59
C ASP A 631 31.51 -14.81 7.22
N PRO A 632 30.35 -14.19 6.94
CA PRO A 632 29.56 -14.50 5.75
C PRO A 632 30.35 -14.23 4.47
N THR A 633 30.30 -15.17 3.52
CA THR A 633 30.82 -14.96 2.17
C THR A 633 29.99 -13.93 1.40
N ASN A 634 30.43 -13.54 0.20
CA ASN A 634 29.67 -12.65 -0.68
C ASN A 634 28.29 -13.25 -1.00
N GLN A 635 27.23 -12.62 -0.49
CA GLN A 635 25.83 -13.00 -0.70
C GLN A 635 24.93 -11.78 -0.57
N LEU A 636 23.66 -11.90 -0.96
CA LEU A 636 22.64 -10.91 -0.67
C LEU A 636 22.18 -11.04 0.79
N CYS A 637 21.66 -9.95 1.32
CA CYS A 637 20.81 -9.92 2.50
C CYS A 637 19.53 -9.19 2.14
N THR A 638 18.59 -9.03 3.09
CA THR A 638 17.32 -8.32 2.86
C THR A 638 17.46 -6.90 2.30
N ASP A 639 18.62 -6.26 2.51
CA ASP A 639 18.96 -4.98 1.87
C ASP A 639 19.59 -5.22 0.47
N ASP A 640 18.97 -6.08 -0.33
CA ASP A 640 19.42 -6.56 -1.64
C ASP A 640 19.64 -5.43 -2.65
N PHE A 641 18.84 -4.37 -2.56
CA PHE A 641 18.95 -3.13 -3.30
C PHE A 641 20.27 -2.37 -3.04
N ALA A 642 21.01 -2.73 -1.98
CA ALA A 642 22.35 -2.24 -1.71
C ALA A 642 23.46 -3.17 -2.25
N GLY A 643 23.09 -4.24 -2.94
CA GLY A 643 23.97 -5.20 -3.62
C GLY A 643 24.62 -6.23 -2.70
N HIS A 644 25.30 -7.20 -3.33
CA HIS A 644 26.09 -8.23 -2.65
C HIS A 644 27.13 -7.63 -1.70
N LEU A 645 27.29 -8.25 -0.53
CA LEU A 645 28.28 -7.82 0.46
C LEU A 645 28.92 -8.99 1.17
N ALA A 646 30.23 -9.17 0.98
CA ALA A 646 31.03 -10.12 1.74
C ALA A 646 31.38 -9.57 3.14
N ARG A 647 31.57 -10.48 4.10
CA ARG A 647 32.02 -10.19 5.47
C ARG A 647 31.12 -9.16 6.18
N ASN A 648 29.82 -9.20 5.88
CA ASN A 648 28.81 -8.28 6.39
C ASN A 648 28.62 -8.49 7.91
N ALA A 649 28.95 -7.46 8.69
CA ALA A 649 28.92 -7.53 10.14
C ALA A 649 27.49 -7.65 10.70
N ASN A 650 26.49 -6.99 10.11
CA ASN A 650 25.11 -7.07 10.58
C ASN A 650 24.46 -8.43 10.25
N LEU A 651 24.80 -9.00 9.08
CA LEU A 651 24.36 -10.35 8.71
C LEU A 651 24.99 -11.41 9.65
N SER A 652 26.23 -11.21 10.07
CA SER A 652 26.86 -12.05 11.09
C SER A 652 26.15 -11.97 12.44
N VAL A 653 25.73 -10.77 12.88
CA VAL A 653 24.89 -10.62 14.09
C VAL A 653 23.62 -11.45 13.97
N LYS A 654 22.93 -11.42 12.82
CA LYS A 654 21.72 -12.23 12.60
C LYS A 654 21.99 -13.72 12.82
N ALA A 655 23.06 -14.25 12.23
CA ALA A 655 23.44 -15.65 12.42
C ALA A 655 23.73 -15.99 13.89
N ILE A 656 24.46 -15.12 14.60
CA ILE A 656 24.80 -15.29 16.02
C ILE A 656 23.54 -15.32 16.88
N VAL A 657 22.62 -14.37 16.66
CA VAL A 657 21.35 -14.29 17.36
C VAL A 657 20.48 -15.52 17.07
N ALA A 658 20.42 -15.98 15.82
CA ALA A 658 19.70 -17.19 15.43
C ALA A 658 20.24 -18.44 16.12
N ILE A 659 21.57 -18.59 16.23
CA ILE A 659 22.19 -19.71 16.96
C ILE A 659 21.81 -19.68 18.45
N GLY A 660 21.85 -18.50 19.07
CA GLY A 660 21.40 -18.32 20.46
C GLY A 660 19.90 -18.61 20.63
N ALA A 661 19.08 -18.19 19.68
CA ALA A 661 17.63 -18.39 19.67
C ALA A 661 17.26 -19.88 19.51
N TYR A 662 18.01 -20.63 18.69
CA TYR A 662 17.88 -22.09 18.63
C TYR A 662 18.23 -22.76 19.96
N GLY A 663 19.29 -22.30 20.63
CA GLY A 663 19.65 -22.74 21.98
C GLY A 663 18.55 -22.47 23.01
N MET A 664 17.90 -21.30 22.96
CA MET A 664 16.74 -20.98 23.79
C MET A 664 15.59 -21.96 23.55
N MET A 665 15.22 -22.23 22.29
CA MET A 665 14.17 -23.18 21.97
C MET A 665 14.52 -24.60 22.44
N ALA A 666 15.77 -25.03 22.30
CA ALA A 666 16.25 -26.32 22.80
C ALA A 666 16.06 -26.43 24.32
N ASP A 667 16.37 -25.37 25.06
CA ASP A 667 16.20 -25.33 26.51
C ASP A 667 14.71 -25.47 26.92
N MET A 668 13.84 -24.74 26.20
CA MET A 668 12.37 -24.82 26.38
C MET A 668 11.81 -26.22 26.09
N LEU A 669 12.46 -26.98 25.20
CA LEU A 669 12.13 -28.38 24.91
C LEU A 669 12.78 -29.39 25.87
N GLY A 670 13.57 -28.93 26.84
CA GLY A 670 14.31 -29.80 27.76
C GLY A 670 15.55 -30.46 27.15
N GLN A 671 16.00 -30.02 25.98
CA GLN A 671 17.22 -30.53 25.31
C GLN A 671 18.47 -29.79 25.82
N LYS A 672 18.86 -30.07 27.07
CA LYS A 672 19.91 -29.32 27.79
C LYS A 672 21.27 -29.32 27.07
N ASP A 673 21.76 -30.47 26.61
CA ASP A 673 23.04 -30.56 25.90
C ASP A 673 23.04 -29.71 24.61
N THR A 674 21.93 -29.74 23.86
CA THR A 674 21.76 -28.93 22.65
C THR A 674 21.74 -27.44 22.99
N ALA A 675 21.02 -27.05 24.04
CA ALA A 675 20.96 -25.66 24.50
C ALA A 675 22.33 -25.14 24.92
N GLU A 676 23.04 -25.87 25.78
CA GLU A 676 24.38 -25.51 26.26
C GLU A 676 25.36 -25.34 25.11
N LYS A 677 25.37 -26.29 24.16
CA LYS A 677 26.24 -26.23 22.97
C LYS A 677 26.02 -24.95 22.15
N TYR A 678 24.79 -24.67 21.74
CA TYR A 678 24.52 -23.56 20.83
C TYR A 678 24.53 -22.19 21.53
N ILE A 679 24.13 -22.10 22.80
CA ILE A 679 24.29 -20.85 23.58
C ILE A 679 25.77 -20.52 23.78
N ALA A 680 26.61 -21.51 24.12
CA ALA A 680 28.05 -21.30 24.26
C ALA A 680 28.69 -20.86 22.93
N MET A 681 28.31 -21.49 21.83
CA MET A 681 28.76 -21.11 20.48
C MET A 681 28.37 -19.68 20.12
N ALA A 682 27.12 -19.28 20.36
CA ALA A 682 26.66 -17.92 20.09
C ALA A 682 27.47 -16.87 20.88
N LYS A 683 27.75 -17.14 22.16
CA LYS A 683 28.59 -16.25 23.01
C LYS A 683 30.04 -16.17 22.53
N ASP A 684 30.64 -17.29 22.15
CA ASP A 684 31.99 -17.31 21.55
C ASP A 684 32.02 -16.52 20.23
N PHE A 685 31.03 -16.70 19.37
CA PHE A 685 30.92 -15.96 18.13
C PHE A 685 30.71 -14.46 18.36
N ALA A 686 29.91 -14.06 19.35
CA ALA A 686 29.75 -12.66 19.71
C ALA A 686 31.07 -12.01 20.14
N GLN A 687 31.88 -12.71 20.96
CA GLN A 687 33.20 -12.22 21.35
C GLN A 687 34.14 -12.05 20.14
N LYS A 688 34.17 -13.02 19.23
CA LYS A 688 34.96 -12.93 17.98
C LYS A 688 34.45 -11.82 17.07
N TRP A 689 33.13 -11.70 16.91
CA TRP A 689 32.50 -10.65 16.14
C TRP A 689 32.88 -9.27 16.66
N MET A 690 32.86 -9.07 17.99
CA MET A 690 33.28 -7.81 18.61
C MET A 690 34.71 -7.46 18.20
N GLN A 691 35.65 -8.41 18.19
CA GLN A 691 37.03 -8.15 17.75
C GLN A 691 37.11 -7.85 16.24
N LEU A 692 36.43 -8.64 15.42
CA LEU A 692 36.44 -8.51 13.95
C LEU A 692 35.78 -7.23 13.46
N ALA A 693 34.74 -6.76 14.13
CA ALA A 693 33.97 -5.59 13.72
C ALA A 693 34.43 -4.28 14.37
N ASP A 694 35.18 -4.31 15.49
CA ASP A 694 35.49 -3.09 16.25
C ASP A 694 36.25 -2.06 15.41
N ALA A 695 35.66 -0.87 15.27
CA ALA A 695 36.24 0.30 14.64
C ALA A 695 36.60 1.39 15.68
N GLY A 696 36.53 1.06 16.97
CA GLY A 696 36.80 1.97 18.08
C GLY A 696 35.51 2.49 18.70
N ASP A 697 34.90 3.52 18.10
CA ASP A 697 33.67 4.15 18.59
C ASP A 697 32.38 3.52 18.03
N HIS A 698 32.50 2.57 17.10
CA HIS A 698 31.41 1.79 16.49
C HIS A 698 31.91 0.44 15.96
N TYR A 699 31.00 -0.34 15.40
CA TYR A 699 31.28 -1.58 14.67
C TYR A 699 31.09 -1.38 13.16
N ALA A 700 32.08 -1.86 12.40
CA ALA A 700 32.17 -1.66 10.95
C ALA A 700 30.97 -2.23 10.17
N LEU A 701 30.74 -1.77 8.94
CA LEU A 701 29.78 -2.40 8.01
C LEU A 701 30.27 -3.79 7.58
N THR A 702 31.55 -3.87 7.22
CA THR A 702 32.24 -5.13 6.88
C THR A 702 33.50 -5.29 7.72
N PHE A 703 33.90 -6.54 8.00
CA PHE A 703 35.06 -6.80 8.86
C PHE A 703 36.40 -6.31 8.31
N ASN A 704 36.48 -6.03 7.00
CA ASN A 704 37.70 -5.60 6.32
C ASN A 704 37.89 -4.07 6.25
N ASP A 705 36.88 -3.25 6.56
CA ASP A 705 37.00 -1.80 6.48
C ASP A 705 36.45 -1.09 7.72
N LYS A 706 37.36 -0.67 8.60
CA LYS A 706 37.04 0.01 9.86
C LYS A 706 36.59 1.47 9.68
N ASN A 707 36.60 2.01 8.46
CA ASN A 707 36.10 3.37 8.18
C ASN A 707 34.61 3.40 7.84
N THR A 708 33.97 2.24 7.77
CA THR A 708 32.57 2.06 7.38
C THR A 708 31.70 1.77 8.59
N TRP A 709 30.38 1.99 8.50
CA TRP A 709 29.44 1.66 9.56
C TRP A 709 28.09 1.26 8.99
N SER A 710 27.28 0.55 9.77
CA SER A 710 25.89 0.22 9.42
C SER A 710 25.02 0.07 10.65
N GLN A 711 23.71 0.25 10.49
CA GLN A 711 22.75 -0.10 11.51
C GLN A 711 22.82 -1.61 11.81
N LYS A 712 23.11 -1.96 13.07
CA LYS A 712 23.14 -3.34 13.57
C LYS A 712 21.76 -3.75 14.07
N TYR A 713 20.73 -3.52 13.27
CA TYR A 713 19.32 -3.69 13.66
C TYR A 713 19.01 -5.13 14.10
N ASN A 714 19.76 -6.14 13.66
CA ASN A 714 19.56 -7.54 14.09
C ASN A 714 19.91 -7.79 15.57
N LEU A 715 20.67 -6.89 16.21
CA LEU A 715 20.91 -6.93 17.66
C LEU A 715 19.61 -6.85 18.45
N VAL A 716 18.54 -6.29 17.87
CA VAL A 716 17.27 -6.09 18.58
C VAL A 716 16.68 -7.40 19.08
N TRP A 717 16.89 -8.51 18.37
CA TRP A 717 16.36 -9.81 18.79
C TRP A 717 17.16 -10.49 19.90
N ASP A 718 18.45 -10.16 20.08
CA ASP A 718 19.19 -10.56 21.30
C ASP A 718 18.56 -9.91 22.54
N LYS A 719 18.20 -8.63 22.42
CA LYS A 719 17.52 -7.84 23.45
C LYS A 719 16.10 -8.32 23.68
N VAL A 720 15.23 -8.30 22.66
CA VAL A 720 13.79 -8.58 22.79
C VAL A 720 13.52 -9.99 23.30
N LEU A 721 14.31 -10.99 22.89
CA LEU A 721 14.14 -12.36 23.36
C LEU A 721 14.83 -12.62 24.71
N HIS A 722 15.61 -11.66 25.23
CA HIS A 722 16.47 -11.80 26.41
C HIS A 722 17.48 -12.96 26.28
N LEU A 723 18.15 -13.11 25.14
CA LEU A 723 19.13 -14.19 24.93
C LEU A 723 20.45 -13.94 25.66
N ASN A 724 20.80 -12.66 25.91
CA ASN A 724 22.02 -12.23 26.59
C ASN A 724 23.30 -12.77 25.93
N ILE A 725 23.37 -12.71 24.60
CA ILE A 725 24.51 -13.15 23.79
C ILE A 725 25.54 -12.02 23.66
N PHE A 726 25.08 -10.81 23.35
CA PHE A 726 25.95 -9.63 23.27
C PHE A 726 25.93 -8.85 24.60
N PRO A 727 27.07 -8.34 25.08
CA PRO A 727 27.09 -7.54 26.29
C PRO A 727 26.46 -6.16 26.06
N GLN A 728 25.89 -5.60 27.12
CA GLN A 728 25.19 -4.31 27.10
C GLN A 728 25.99 -3.16 26.43
N SER A 729 27.31 -3.17 26.60
CA SER A 729 28.23 -2.18 26.01
C SER A 729 28.21 -2.15 24.48
N VAL A 730 27.80 -3.23 23.80
CA VAL A 730 27.70 -3.28 22.33
C VAL A 730 26.56 -2.37 21.86
N TYR A 731 25.38 -2.49 22.48
CA TYR A 731 24.22 -1.65 22.14
C TYR A 731 24.49 -0.18 22.43
N GLU A 732 25.09 0.12 23.58
CA GLU A 732 25.40 1.49 23.99
C GLU A 732 26.42 2.15 23.05
N LYS A 733 27.43 1.39 22.60
CA LYS A 733 28.42 1.85 21.61
C LYS A 733 27.73 2.24 20.30
N GLU A 734 26.92 1.33 19.74
CA GLU A 734 26.23 1.57 18.46
C GLU A 734 25.21 2.72 18.56
N VAL A 735 24.34 2.72 19.58
CA VAL A 735 23.33 3.78 19.78
C VAL A 735 23.99 5.15 19.92
N LYS A 736 25.07 5.25 20.70
CA LYS A 736 25.84 6.51 20.85
C LYS A 736 26.38 6.98 19.51
N TYR A 737 26.94 6.08 18.71
CA TYR A 737 27.46 6.41 17.40
C TYR A 737 26.36 6.86 16.43
N TYR A 738 25.24 6.14 16.34
CA TYR A 738 24.14 6.44 15.43
C TYR A 738 23.50 7.80 15.67
N LEU A 739 23.41 8.24 16.93
CA LEU A 739 22.91 9.58 17.26
C LEU A 739 23.75 10.70 16.60
N THR A 740 25.01 10.45 16.27
CA THR A 740 25.89 11.40 15.57
C THR A 740 25.68 11.42 14.05
N LYS A 741 24.94 10.44 13.50
CA LYS A 741 24.74 10.21 12.05
C LYS A 741 23.34 10.54 11.56
N GLN A 742 22.45 10.96 12.45
CA GLN A 742 21.07 11.26 12.10
C GLN A 742 20.95 12.45 11.14
N ASN A 743 20.11 12.29 10.11
CA ASN A 743 19.71 13.35 9.21
C ASN A 743 18.27 13.81 9.53
N LYS A 744 17.77 14.79 8.75
CA LYS A 744 16.47 15.43 8.96
C LYS A 744 15.31 14.41 9.04
N TYR A 745 15.35 13.35 8.25
CA TYR A 745 14.27 12.38 8.06
C TYR A 745 14.63 10.95 8.46
N GLY A 746 15.69 10.77 9.25
CA GLY A 746 16.09 9.48 9.80
C GLY A 746 17.59 9.23 9.82
N LEU A 747 17.94 8.06 10.33
CA LEU A 747 19.29 7.51 10.32
C LEU A 747 19.53 6.75 9.00
N PRO A 748 20.59 7.07 8.22
CA PRO A 748 20.95 6.29 7.03
C PRO A 748 21.14 4.80 7.35
N LEU A 749 20.89 3.92 6.38
CA LEU A 749 21.09 2.47 6.56
C LEU A 749 22.53 2.14 6.96
N ASP A 750 23.48 2.74 6.24
CA ASP A 750 24.91 2.56 6.43
C ASP A 750 25.72 3.71 5.81
N SER A 751 27.05 3.61 5.83
CA SER A 751 27.97 4.63 5.32
C SER A 751 28.02 4.78 3.78
N ARG A 752 27.34 3.91 3.00
CA ARG A 752 27.45 3.89 1.52
C ARG A 752 26.50 4.88 0.86
N LYS A 753 25.35 5.15 1.47
CA LYS A 753 24.23 5.93 0.88
C LYS A 753 23.50 6.75 1.95
N THR A 754 22.66 7.68 1.50
CA THR A 754 21.86 8.55 2.37
C THR A 754 20.45 8.03 2.63
N TYR A 755 20.00 7.00 1.92
CA TYR A 755 18.70 6.38 2.14
C TYR A 755 18.70 5.46 3.38
N THR A 756 17.52 5.03 3.78
CA THR A 756 17.31 4.11 4.90
C THR A 756 16.11 3.20 4.68
N LYS A 757 15.96 2.21 5.56
CA LYS A 757 14.69 1.53 5.80
C LYS A 757 14.11 1.93 7.14
N SER A 758 12.90 2.47 7.16
CA SER A 758 12.30 3.07 8.36
C SER A 758 11.98 2.04 9.46
N ASP A 759 11.64 0.81 9.09
CA ASP A 759 11.48 -0.33 10.00
C ASP A 759 12.79 -0.68 10.72
N TRP A 760 13.92 -0.63 10.01
CA TRP A 760 15.25 -0.80 10.63
C TRP A 760 15.61 0.32 11.60
N ILE A 761 15.16 1.55 11.35
CA ILE A 761 15.31 2.63 12.34
C ILE A 761 14.52 2.32 13.61
N MET A 762 13.29 1.80 13.51
CA MET A 762 12.49 1.43 14.69
C MET A 762 13.15 0.31 15.51
N TRP A 763 13.76 -0.66 14.83
CA TRP A 763 14.49 -1.74 15.48
C TRP A 763 15.76 -1.24 16.15
N THR A 764 16.54 -0.42 15.45
CA THR A 764 17.71 0.27 15.98
C THR A 764 17.36 1.15 17.18
N ALA A 765 16.26 1.89 17.11
CA ALA A 765 15.79 2.74 18.20
C ALA A 765 15.50 1.92 19.46
N THR A 766 14.94 0.72 19.30
CA THR A 766 14.60 -0.20 20.41
C THR A 766 15.85 -0.68 21.16
N LEU A 767 17.05 -0.56 20.59
CA LEU A 767 18.30 -0.83 21.30
C LEU A 767 18.58 0.17 22.43
N ALA A 768 18.00 1.38 22.38
CA ALA A 768 18.16 2.40 23.41
C ALA A 768 17.74 1.91 24.81
N ASN A 769 18.42 2.43 25.84
CA ASN A 769 18.16 2.07 27.24
C ASN A 769 16.99 2.85 27.87
N ASP A 770 16.57 3.93 27.22
CA ASP A 770 15.58 4.85 27.76
C ASP A 770 14.70 5.43 26.64
N LYS A 771 13.50 5.86 27.05
CA LYS A 771 12.49 6.42 26.15
C LYS A 771 12.96 7.69 25.44
N ALA A 772 13.70 8.57 26.11
CA ALA A 772 14.13 9.83 25.50
C ALA A 772 15.16 9.59 24.38
N THR A 773 16.03 8.59 24.53
CA THR A 773 16.96 8.17 23.48
C THR A 773 16.23 7.46 22.33
N PHE A 774 15.25 6.60 22.62
CA PHE A 774 14.38 5.99 21.61
C PHE A 774 13.68 7.07 20.75
N GLU A 775 13.04 8.05 21.40
CA GLU A 775 12.30 9.12 20.72
C GLU A 775 13.18 9.97 19.79
N LYS A 776 14.48 10.11 20.07
CA LYS A 776 15.41 10.81 19.15
C LYS A 776 15.47 10.17 17.78
N PHE A 777 15.33 8.85 17.65
CA PHE A 777 15.27 8.15 16.35
C PHE A 777 13.88 8.17 15.75
N VAL A 778 12.83 8.18 16.58
CA VAL A 778 11.43 8.18 16.12
C VAL A 778 11.03 9.51 15.50
N THR A 779 11.36 10.63 16.14
CA THR A 779 10.91 11.96 15.68
C THR A 779 11.31 12.25 14.22
N PRO A 780 12.53 11.94 13.74
CA PRO A 780 12.86 12.05 12.32
C PRO A 780 12.03 11.18 11.37
N VAL A 781 11.64 9.96 11.80
CA VAL A 781 10.77 9.08 11.00
C VAL A 781 9.33 9.61 10.98
N TYR A 782 8.83 10.14 12.09
CA TYR A 782 7.54 10.81 12.12
C TYR A 782 7.53 12.07 11.24
N LYS A 783 8.64 12.82 11.25
CA LYS A 783 8.84 13.94 10.35
C LYS A 783 8.83 13.51 8.88
N TYR A 784 9.49 12.40 8.54
CA TYR A 784 9.42 11.80 7.20
C TYR A 784 7.97 11.51 6.80
N ALA A 785 7.23 10.77 7.64
CA ALA A 785 5.86 10.37 7.34
C ALA A 785 4.91 11.57 7.18
N THR A 786 5.22 12.72 7.78
CA THR A 786 4.36 13.91 7.73
C THR A 786 4.80 14.96 6.70
N GLU A 787 6.09 15.01 6.32
CA GLU A 787 6.64 16.02 5.40
C GLU A 787 7.08 15.44 4.04
N THR A 788 7.06 14.13 3.83
CA THR A 788 7.54 13.53 2.57
C THR A 788 6.83 14.13 1.34
N PRO A 789 7.58 14.47 0.28
CA PRO A 789 6.97 14.95 -0.96
C PRO A 789 6.26 13.85 -1.74
N THR A 790 6.53 12.57 -1.44
CA THR A 790 5.96 11.44 -2.17
C THR A 790 4.67 10.97 -1.54
N ARG A 791 3.58 11.02 -2.31
CA ARG A 791 2.21 10.79 -1.84
C ARG A 791 1.71 9.38 -2.14
N VAL A 792 2.34 8.40 -1.49
CA VAL A 792 2.07 6.95 -1.60
C VAL A 792 1.79 6.36 -0.21
N PRO A 793 1.25 5.14 -0.07
CA PRO A 793 1.24 4.44 1.22
C PRO A 793 2.65 4.44 1.84
N LEU A 794 2.73 4.42 3.18
CA LEU A 794 3.98 4.59 3.91
C LEU A 794 5.09 3.73 3.31
N SER A 795 6.09 4.38 2.72
CA SER A 795 7.23 3.67 2.13
C SER A 795 8.22 3.36 3.24
N ASP A 796 8.75 2.14 3.20
CA ASP A 796 9.82 1.74 4.08
C ASP A 796 11.18 2.27 3.61
N TRP A 797 11.38 2.52 2.30
CA TRP A 797 12.67 2.91 1.72
C TRP A 797 12.69 4.37 1.21
N HIS A 798 13.33 5.24 1.98
CA HIS A 798 13.36 6.69 1.72
C HIS A 798 14.72 7.34 1.96
N GLU A 799 14.92 8.50 1.31
CA GLU A 799 16.08 9.36 1.55
C GLU A 799 15.99 10.07 2.89
N THR A 800 17.04 9.98 3.72
CA THR A 800 17.03 10.60 5.05
C THR A 800 17.31 12.11 5.03
N THR A 801 17.70 12.65 3.88
CA THR A 801 18.08 14.05 3.69
C THR A 801 16.90 14.91 3.24
N ASP A 802 16.08 14.42 2.29
CA ASP A 802 14.94 15.14 1.72
C ASP A 802 13.57 14.46 1.93
N GLY A 803 13.56 13.21 2.41
CA GLY A 803 12.34 12.45 2.71
C GLY A 803 11.68 11.86 1.46
N LYS A 804 12.31 11.93 0.29
CA LYS A 804 11.78 11.36 -0.95
C LYS A 804 11.83 9.83 -0.89
N GLN A 805 10.76 9.19 -1.34
CA GLN A 805 10.75 7.74 -1.59
C GLN A 805 11.86 7.38 -2.59
N VAL A 806 12.64 6.33 -2.30
CA VAL A 806 13.60 5.75 -3.25
C VAL A 806 12.92 4.66 -4.08
N GLY A 807 12.24 3.75 -3.40
CA GLY A 807 11.43 2.67 -3.97
C GLY A 807 10.39 2.21 -2.93
N PHE A 808 9.77 1.05 -3.16
CA PHE A 808 8.85 0.35 -2.25
C PHE A 808 7.66 1.15 -1.68
N GLN A 809 6.47 0.57 -1.66
CA GLN A 809 5.32 1.14 -0.97
C GLN A 809 4.31 0.04 -0.65
N ALA A 810 3.52 0.26 0.39
CA ALA A 810 2.48 -0.67 0.83
C ALA A 810 2.99 -2.07 1.20
N ARG A 811 4.28 -2.23 1.54
CA ARG A 811 4.86 -3.49 2.04
C ARG A 811 4.44 -3.76 3.47
N SER A 812 4.41 -5.05 3.83
CA SER A 812 4.12 -5.52 5.20
C SER A 812 5.19 -5.20 6.22
N VAL A 813 6.41 -4.88 5.78
CA VAL A 813 7.58 -4.66 6.65
C VAL A 813 7.37 -3.55 7.69
N VAL A 814 6.44 -2.62 7.44
CA VAL A 814 6.06 -1.57 8.41
C VAL A 814 5.44 -2.14 9.69
N GLY A 815 5.00 -3.41 9.70
CA GLY A 815 4.69 -4.16 10.92
C GLY A 815 5.87 -4.19 11.92
N GLY A 816 7.10 -3.99 11.44
CA GLY A 816 8.30 -3.83 12.25
C GLY A 816 8.29 -2.62 13.18
N TYR A 817 7.41 -1.63 12.94
CA TYR A 817 7.26 -0.48 13.82
C TYR A 817 6.79 -0.90 15.22
N PHE A 818 6.10 -2.03 15.35
CA PHE A 818 5.62 -2.56 16.63
C PHE A 818 6.73 -3.19 17.49
N MET A 819 7.99 -3.17 17.06
CA MET A 819 9.12 -3.77 17.79
C MET A 819 9.25 -3.26 19.23
N LYS A 820 9.10 -1.96 19.48
CA LYS A 820 9.19 -1.43 20.84
C LYS A 820 8.01 -1.87 21.71
N MET A 821 6.80 -1.94 21.16
CA MET A 821 5.66 -2.51 21.89
C MET A 821 5.86 -3.99 22.21
N LEU A 822 6.44 -4.76 21.27
CA LEU A 822 6.76 -6.18 21.48
C LEU A 822 7.78 -6.37 22.61
N ASP A 823 8.86 -5.59 22.61
CA ASP A 823 9.85 -5.55 23.68
C ASP A 823 9.18 -5.35 25.05
N GLU A 824 8.36 -4.30 25.19
CA GLU A 824 7.62 -4.01 26.41
C GLU A 824 6.62 -5.11 26.79
N LYS A 825 6.04 -5.84 25.81
CA LYS A 825 5.10 -6.92 26.11
C LYS A 825 5.82 -8.17 26.63
N LEU A 826 6.95 -8.54 26.03
CA LEU A 826 7.68 -9.77 26.36
C LEU A 826 8.54 -9.63 27.63
N ASN A 827 8.94 -8.40 27.98
CA ASN A 827 9.91 -8.12 29.03
C ASN A 827 9.32 -7.32 30.20
N LYS A 828 8.00 -7.35 30.34
CA LYS A 828 7.20 -6.70 31.40
C LYS A 828 7.36 -7.35 32.77
#